data_AF-A0A521VJ98-F1
#
_entry.id   AF-A0A521VJ98-F1
#
_cell.length_a   1.000
_cell.length_b   1.000
_cell.length_c   1.000
_cell.angle_alpha   90.00
_cell.angle_beta   90.00
_cell.angle_gamma   90.00
#
_symmetry.space_group_name_H-M   'P 1'
#
loop_
_entity.id
_entity.type
_entity.pdbx_description
1 polymer ?
#
loop_
_entity_poly.entity_id
_entity_poly.type
_entity_poly.pdbx_seq_one_letter_code
_entity_poly.pdbx_strand_id
1 'polypeptide(L)'
;GEYPWPQATAVHSALSAGGGMEYPMITVIGHASGAKDLDQVITHEVGHNWFYGILGTNERDHAWMDEGMNSYYEYRYTTGYYGDRVVEQLPAFIKKGTDMDLYEAAYLFNARRRLDQAPETTSGDFSTLNYGVASYMKPGIAFGHLENYFGTARFDAIMQSYFQKWKFRHPYPEDLRSHFEAESGVDLGWFFQGYLGSNGHLDYAVKSISGNAGNFKIILENKGEIAAPFPLTGYRHGEQVETRWVEGFTGEKEIEFPGCDCDEFRIDPAHLTLEVFRKNNNIKTKGTFKKGEPLQLKFPGALEDSRFSTLYWTPIAGGNKYDGPMAGLALYNTVVPAKKFEFALAYLYGFDSKDVVGMERWRYNIYPKSEKVKKVTLGIDSRVFSYLSLHSLATETGFASPTLKYRRNQPFVRVDLMRSHASAFYQTLQFRTVFLGEQFASFASDTTGVFYQGKEWNNRAISELSWELGDRRMLNPFSLRMAIEHQRYDDPFEADIKRSYVRASLEYNMSYAYEKGRYQYLRIFVGGFLKNDQKERGYAYPGAFNLTSQGFNDYRYDDLYFGRTETTGFLSQQIMLKDGGMKIPLGSPQQEGRSRNFIVAINLKADLPQDLPLKLPLKPYFDIAWYDDARTISSGLSFNDQLWWQGGLALEFGKGAVGIYFPVVNSKNLRGGDKLAGLYDASGRDTFWKRIAFSVDLMKLNPWDLIDGLSL
;
A
#
# COMPACT_ATOMS: atom_id res chain seq x y z
N GLY A 1 1.02 -12.68 -42.79
CA GLY A 1 0.81 -13.55 -43.98
C GLY A 1 -0.65 -13.50 -44.40
N GLU A 2 -1.05 -14.25 -45.41
CA GLU A 2 -2.48 -14.41 -45.72
C GLU A 2 -3.19 -15.18 -44.60
N TYR A 3 -4.49 -14.95 -44.41
CA TYR A 3 -5.33 -15.71 -43.48
C TYR A 3 -5.68 -17.06 -44.15
N PRO A 4 -5.22 -18.20 -43.61
CA PRO A 4 -5.32 -19.50 -44.28
C PRO A 4 -6.69 -20.19 -44.17
N TRP A 5 -7.63 -19.66 -43.39
CA TRP A 5 -8.94 -20.28 -43.20
C TRP A 5 -10.03 -19.63 -44.08
N PRO A 6 -11.09 -20.38 -44.45
CA PRO A 6 -12.14 -19.87 -45.33
C PRO A 6 -13.07 -18.85 -44.66
N GLN A 7 -13.05 -18.74 -43.33
CA GLN A 7 -13.90 -17.82 -42.58
C GLN A 7 -13.25 -17.41 -41.25
N ALA A 8 -13.59 -16.22 -40.77
CA ALA A 8 -13.26 -15.72 -39.44
C ALA A 8 -14.57 -15.36 -38.71
N THR A 9 -14.84 -16.02 -37.57
CA THR A 9 -16.08 -15.82 -36.80
C THR A 9 -15.73 -15.29 -35.41
N ALA A 10 -16.38 -14.22 -34.98
CA ALA A 10 -16.32 -13.73 -33.60
C ALA A 10 -17.66 -13.98 -32.91
N VAL A 11 -17.63 -14.67 -31.76
CA VAL A 11 -18.83 -15.06 -31.00
C VAL A 11 -18.76 -14.46 -29.59
N HIS A 12 -19.74 -13.65 -29.21
CA HIS A 12 -19.83 -13.15 -27.84
C HIS A 12 -20.37 -14.23 -26.90
N SER A 13 -19.65 -14.51 -25.81
CA SER A 13 -20.04 -15.44 -24.76
C SER A 13 -19.82 -14.87 -23.36
N ALA A 14 -20.55 -15.39 -22.37
CA ALA A 14 -20.29 -15.13 -20.96
C ALA A 14 -19.04 -15.92 -20.53
N LEU A 15 -17.87 -15.42 -20.89
CA LEU A 15 -16.59 -15.99 -20.47
C LEU A 15 -16.39 -15.82 -18.96
N SER A 16 -15.93 -16.90 -18.32
CA SER A 16 -15.58 -16.90 -16.89
C SER A 16 -14.10 -16.60 -16.62
N ALA A 17 -13.25 -16.59 -17.66
CA ALA A 17 -11.82 -16.32 -17.61
C ALA A 17 -11.38 -15.60 -18.90
N GLY A 18 -10.59 -14.53 -18.78
CA GLY A 18 -10.05 -13.77 -19.92
C GLY A 18 -10.99 -12.72 -20.54
N GLY A 19 -10.43 -11.95 -21.49
CA GLY A 19 -11.16 -10.99 -22.32
C GLY A 19 -11.69 -11.60 -23.63
N GLY A 20 -11.01 -12.64 -24.13
CA GLY A 20 -11.40 -13.46 -25.27
C GLY A 20 -10.69 -14.82 -25.26
N MET A 21 -10.88 -15.59 -26.33
CA MET A 21 -10.24 -16.89 -26.57
C MET A 21 -10.11 -17.14 -28.07
N GLU A 22 -8.95 -17.62 -28.48
CA GLU A 22 -8.39 -17.47 -29.82
C GLU A 22 -8.50 -18.68 -30.75
N TYR A 23 -9.51 -19.52 -30.55
CA TYR A 23 -9.66 -20.72 -31.37
C TYR A 23 -9.70 -20.39 -32.88
N PRO A 24 -8.92 -21.10 -33.72
CA PRO A 24 -8.92 -20.87 -35.16
C PRO A 24 -10.33 -20.92 -35.76
N MET A 25 -10.65 -19.95 -36.64
CA MET A 25 -11.96 -19.71 -37.26
C MET A 25 -13.11 -19.27 -36.33
N ILE A 26 -12.99 -19.42 -35.01
CA ILE A 26 -14.06 -19.12 -34.04
C ILE A 26 -13.51 -18.52 -32.75
N THR A 27 -13.16 -17.25 -32.84
CA THR A 27 -12.79 -16.45 -31.68
C THR A 27 -14.01 -16.25 -30.76
N VAL A 28 -13.83 -16.45 -29.46
CA VAL A 28 -14.84 -16.14 -28.44
C VAL A 28 -14.49 -14.82 -27.77
N ILE A 29 -15.44 -13.90 -27.70
CA ILE A 29 -15.26 -12.55 -27.14
C ILE A 29 -16.06 -12.44 -25.83
N GLY A 30 -15.44 -11.86 -24.80
CA GLY A 30 -16.09 -11.53 -23.54
C GLY A 30 -16.88 -10.21 -23.59
N HIS A 31 -17.25 -9.70 -22.41
CA HIS A 31 -17.96 -8.42 -22.31
C HIS A 31 -17.01 -7.23 -22.57
N ALA A 32 -17.26 -6.46 -23.63
CA ALA A 32 -16.55 -5.21 -23.93
C ALA A 32 -17.30 -3.97 -23.39
N SER A 33 -16.55 -2.96 -22.97
CA SER A 33 -17.06 -1.71 -22.38
C SER A 33 -17.56 -0.68 -23.41
N GLY A 34 -17.21 -0.83 -24.69
CA GLY A 34 -17.58 0.07 -25.77
C GLY A 34 -17.10 -0.42 -27.14
N ALA A 35 -17.39 0.34 -28.20
CA ALA A 35 -17.05 -0.06 -29.58
C ALA A 35 -15.54 -0.19 -29.81
N LYS A 36 -14.75 0.75 -29.28
CA LYS A 36 -13.28 0.73 -29.38
C LYS A 36 -12.67 -0.46 -28.64
N ASP A 37 -13.17 -0.73 -27.43
CA ASP A 37 -12.74 -1.88 -26.61
C ASP A 37 -13.11 -3.21 -27.28
N LEU A 38 -14.30 -3.29 -27.89
CA LEU A 38 -14.70 -4.47 -28.67
C LEU A 38 -13.81 -4.70 -29.89
N ASP A 39 -13.49 -3.64 -30.64
CA ASP A 39 -12.61 -3.70 -31.80
C ASP A 39 -11.17 -4.11 -31.42
N GLN A 40 -10.67 -3.61 -30.29
CA GLN A 40 -9.39 -4.03 -29.75
C GLN A 40 -9.38 -5.53 -29.42
N VAL A 41 -10.37 -6.02 -28.67
CA VAL A 41 -10.43 -7.46 -28.32
C VAL A 41 -10.58 -8.32 -29.57
N ILE A 42 -11.45 -7.94 -30.52
CA ILE A 42 -11.55 -8.67 -31.81
C ILE A 42 -10.20 -8.67 -32.53
N THR A 43 -9.48 -7.55 -32.56
CA THR A 43 -8.17 -7.47 -33.21
C THR A 43 -7.16 -8.40 -32.55
N HIS A 44 -7.08 -8.42 -31.22
CA HIS A 44 -6.19 -9.32 -30.47
C HIS A 44 -6.50 -10.77 -30.80
N GLU A 45 -7.74 -11.20 -30.58
CA GLU A 45 -8.11 -12.59 -30.70
C GLU A 45 -8.08 -13.10 -32.16
N VAL A 46 -8.33 -12.22 -33.14
CA VAL A 46 -8.14 -12.56 -34.56
C VAL A 46 -6.66 -12.59 -34.92
N GLY A 47 -5.82 -11.73 -34.33
CA GLY A 47 -4.37 -11.72 -34.52
C GLY A 47 -3.68 -13.04 -34.15
N HIS A 48 -4.21 -13.72 -33.13
CA HIS A 48 -3.84 -15.08 -32.71
C HIS A 48 -4.14 -16.21 -33.72
N ASN A 49 -4.68 -15.86 -34.88
CA ASN A 49 -4.68 -16.78 -36.00
C ASN A 49 -3.29 -16.81 -36.67
N TRP A 50 -2.52 -15.72 -36.67
CA TRP A 50 -1.15 -15.73 -37.19
C TRP A 50 -0.13 -16.15 -36.14
N PHE A 51 -0.15 -15.48 -34.98
CA PHE A 51 0.63 -15.83 -33.79
C PHE A 51 -0.10 -16.96 -33.06
N TYR A 52 0.58 -17.93 -32.45
CA TYR A 52 -0.02 -19.21 -32.01
C TYR A 52 -0.64 -20.07 -33.12
N GLY A 53 -1.72 -19.66 -33.78
CA GLY A 53 -2.49 -20.51 -34.71
C GLY A 53 -1.68 -21.08 -35.88
N ILE A 54 -0.92 -20.23 -36.61
CA ILE A 54 -0.05 -20.68 -37.72
C ILE A 54 1.36 -20.99 -37.25
N LEU A 55 1.89 -20.19 -36.32
CA LEU A 55 3.27 -20.33 -35.87
C LEU A 55 3.47 -21.45 -34.85
N GLY A 56 2.45 -21.90 -34.13
CA GLY A 56 2.53 -23.05 -33.21
C GLY A 56 3.44 -22.83 -32.00
N THR A 57 3.40 -21.65 -31.38
CA THR A 57 4.23 -21.32 -30.21
C THR A 57 3.80 -22.08 -28.95
N ASN A 58 4.73 -22.32 -28.02
CA ASN A 58 4.44 -22.96 -26.73
C ASN A 58 3.96 -21.91 -25.71
N GLU A 59 2.66 -21.66 -25.68
CA GLU A 59 1.96 -20.72 -24.78
C GLU A 59 2.19 -20.97 -23.27
N ARG A 60 2.54 -22.22 -22.89
CA ARG A 60 2.69 -22.59 -21.48
C ARG A 60 4.05 -22.17 -20.93
N ASP A 61 5.10 -22.41 -21.70
CA ASP A 61 6.47 -22.13 -21.28
C ASP A 61 6.95 -20.76 -21.76
N HIS A 62 6.44 -20.29 -22.91
CA HIS A 62 6.84 -19.04 -23.59
C HIS A 62 5.62 -18.18 -23.94
N ALA A 63 4.74 -17.92 -22.96
CA ALA A 63 3.48 -17.19 -23.14
C ALA A 63 3.62 -15.88 -23.93
N TRP A 64 4.74 -15.18 -23.77
CA TRP A 64 4.98 -13.91 -24.46
C TRP A 64 5.17 -14.03 -25.98
N MET A 65 5.60 -15.20 -26.50
CA MET A 65 5.73 -15.40 -27.94
C MET A 65 4.36 -15.41 -28.62
N ASP A 66 3.35 -15.83 -27.88
CA ASP A 66 1.98 -15.79 -28.31
C ASP A 66 1.38 -14.41 -28.01
N GLU A 67 1.14 -14.16 -26.73
CA GLU A 67 0.41 -12.99 -26.25
C GLU A 67 1.14 -11.68 -26.51
N GLY A 68 2.45 -11.68 -26.35
CA GLY A 68 3.28 -10.48 -26.43
C GLY A 68 3.54 -10.03 -27.86
N MET A 69 3.81 -10.98 -28.77
CA MET A 69 3.95 -10.70 -30.20
C MET A 69 2.61 -10.22 -30.78
N ASN A 70 1.52 -10.86 -30.38
CA ASN A 70 0.18 -10.46 -30.80
C ASN A 70 -0.20 -9.07 -30.25
N SER A 71 0.06 -8.81 -28.96
CA SER A 71 -0.15 -7.51 -28.31
C SER A 71 0.59 -6.37 -29.00
N TYR A 72 1.79 -6.61 -29.53
CA TYR A 72 2.51 -5.61 -30.32
C TYR A 72 1.74 -5.22 -31.60
N TYR A 73 1.20 -6.20 -32.33
CA TYR A 73 0.43 -5.91 -33.55
C TYR A 73 -0.94 -5.29 -33.23
N GLU A 74 -1.61 -5.74 -32.16
CA GLU A 74 -2.82 -5.11 -31.63
C GLU A 74 -2.56 -3.62 -31.33
N TYR A 75 -1.46 -3.34 -30.62
CA TYR A 75 -1.07 -1.98 -30.26
C TYR A 75 -0.74 -1.12 -31.49
N ARG A 76 -0.01 -1.68 -32.46
CA ARG A 76 0.33 -1.02 -33.72
C ARG A 76 -0.92 -0.68 -34.53
N TYR A 77 -1.88 -1.61 -34.62
CA TYR A 77 -3.18 -1.38 -35.26
C TYR A 77 -3.96 -0.27 -34.55
N THR A 78 -4.14 -0.40 -33.24
CA THR A 78 -4.94 0.53 -32.43
C THR A 78 -4.39 1.95 -32.53
N THR A 79 -3.07 2.11 -32.40
CA THR A 79 -2.40 3.41 -32.53
C THR A 79 -2.57 3.99 -33.94
N GLY A 80 -2.44 3.16 -34.98
CA GLY A 80 -2.58 3.60 -36.37
C GLY A 80 -4.01 4.00 -36.75
N TYR A 81 -5.02 3.31 -36.20
CA TYR A 81 -6.43 3.54 -36.52
C TYR A 81 -7.07 4.63 -35.66
N TYR A 82 -6.87 4.60 -34.34
CA TYR A 82 -7.51 5.53 -33.39
C TYR A 82 -6.63 6.74 -33.05
N GLY A 83 -5.33 6.70 -33.32
CA GLY A 83 -4.41 7.80 -33.07
C GLY A 83 -4.00 7.98 -31.60
N ASP A 84 -4.43 7.09 -30.70
CA ASP A 84 -4.04 7.09 -29.30
C ASP A 84 -3.59 5.70 -28.83
N ARG A 85 -2.78 5.70 -27.77
CA ARG A 85 -2.14 4.51 -27.18
C ARG A 85 -2.99 3.88 -26.06
N VAL A 86 -4.23 4.35 -25.86
CA VAL A 86 -4.94 4.17 -24.58
C VAL A 86 -6.21 3.35 -24.73
N VAL A 87 -6.24 2.24 -23.99
CA VAL A 87 -7.44 1.44 -23.68
C VAL A 87 -8.44 2.31 -22.91
N GLU A 88 -9.70 2.38 -23.37
CA GLU A 88 -10.74 3.26 -22.80
C GLU A 88 -11.10 2.95 -21.35
N GLN A 89 -10.73 1.78 -20.84
CA GLN A 89 -11.20 1.21 -19.56
C GLN A 89 -10.90 2.05 -18.29
N LEU A 90 -9.89 2.93 -18.28
CA LEU A 90 -9.64 3.81 -17.11
C LEU A 90 -10.46 5.12 -17.18
N PRO A 91 -11.05 5.57 -16.05
CA PRO A 91 -11.74 6.85 -15.96
C PRO A 91 -10.91 8.04 -16.48
N ALA A 92 -11.56 8.97 -17.18
CA ALA A 92 -10.89 10.12 -17.80
C ALA A 92 -10.05 10.97 -16.82
N PHE A 93 -10.42 11.03 -15.54
CA PHE A 93 -9.66 11.76 -14.53
C PHE A 93 -8.29 11.12 -14.23
N ILE A 94 -8.14 9.81 -14.40
CA ILE A 94 -6.86 9.09 -14.20
C ILE A 94 -5.89 9.44 -15.32
N LYS A 95 -6.40 9.55 -16.54
CA LYS A 95 -5.64 9.83 -17.78
C LYS A 95 -5.34 11.31 -18.01
N LYS A 96 -5.89 12.21 -17.18
CA LYS A 96 -5.81 13.64 -17.44
C LYS A 96 -4.39 14.18 -17.16
N GLY A 97 -3.77 14.73 -18.21
CA GLY A 97 -2.49 15.43 -18.11
C GLY A 97 -1.32 14.51 -17.77
N THR A 98 -1.32 13.28 -18.28
CA THR A 98 -0.17 12.36 -18.27
C THR A 98 0.31 12.12 -19.70
N ASP A 99 1.59 11.83 -19.86
CA ASP A 99 2.23 11.34 -21.08
C ASP A 99 2.47 9.82 -21.06
N MET A 100 2.10 9.16 -19.96
CA MET A 100 2.23 7.73 -19.74
C MET A 100 0.98 6.99 -20.24
N ASP A 101 1.18 5.94 -21.03
CA ASP A 101 0.09 5.04 -21.41
C ASP A 101 -0.15 3.95 -20.34
N LEU A 102 -1.19 3.13 -20.55
CA LEU A 102 -1.59 2.11 -19.58
C LEU A 102 -0.57 0.96 -19.47
N TYR A 103 0.02 0.53 -20.58
CA TYR A 103 0.95 -0.60 -20.60
C TYR A 103 2.24 -0.20 -19.89
N GLU A 104 2.71 1.02 -20.13
CA GLU A 104 3.82 1.62 -19.40
C GLU A 104 3.48 1.77 -17.91
N ALA A 105 2.31 2.32 -17.56
CA ALA A 105 1.92 2.46 -16.15
C ALA A 105 1.87 1.12 -15.41
N ALA A 106 1.34 0.08 -16.05
CA ALA A 106 1.28 -1.28 -15.51
C ALA A 106 2.67 -1.91 -15.38
N TYR A 107 3.54 -1.74 -16.37
CA TYR A 107 4.93 -2.17 -16.30
C TYR A 107 5.68 -1.48 -15.15
N LEU A 108 5.62 -0.15 -15.10
CA LEU A 108 6.32 0.67 -14.10
C LEU A 108 5.82 0.42 -12.68
N PHE A 109 4.55 0.03 -12.53
CA PHE A 109 3.99 -0.33 -11.23
C PHE A 109 4.80 -1.43 -10.55
N ASN A 110 5.16 -2.50 -11.27
CA ASN A 110 5.97 -3.60 -10.73
C ASN A 110 7.47 -3.38 -10.90
N ALA A 111 7.92 -2.80 -12.02
CA ALA A 111 9.34 -2.59 -12.31
C ALA A 111 10.04 -1.68 -11.28
N ARG A 112 9.41 -0.56 -10.89
CA ARG A 112 9.97 0.33 -9.84
C ARG A 112 10.05 -0.31 -8.46
N ARG A 113 9.30 -1.40 -8.24
CA ARG A 113 9.29 -2.19 -7.01
C ARG A 113 10.18 -3.44 -7.11
N ARG A 114 10.81 -3.70 -8.26
CA ARG A 114 11.51 -4.95 -8.60
C ARG A 114 10.65 -6.20 -8.40
N LEU A 115 9.35 -6.06 -8.66
CA LEU A 115 8.36 -7.14 -8.59
C LEU A 115 7.93 -7.64 -9.95
N ASP A 116 8.43 -7.05 -11.03
CA ASP A 116 8.21 -7.55 -12.37
C ASP A 116 8.91 -8.89 -12.57
N GLN A 117 8.34 -9.71 -13.45
CA GLN A 117 8.89 -10.98 -13.86
C GLN A 117 9.27 -10.92 -15.35
N ALA A 118 10.29 -11.69 -15.72
CA ALA A 118 10.74 -11.84 -17.08
C ALA A 118 9.59 -12.42 -17.92
N PRO A 119 9.33 -11.90 -19.13
CA PRO A 119 8.40 -12.50 -20.08
C PRO A 119 8.59 -14.00 -20.26
N GLU A 120 9.84 -14.45 -20.19
CA GLU A 120 10.23 -15.86 -20.32
C GLU A 120 9.97 -16.73 -19.07
N THR A 121 9.30 -16.18 -18.06
CA THR A 121 8.80 -17.00 -16.95
C THR A 121 7.66 -17.89 -17.44
N THR A 122 7.60 -19.15 -16.99
CA THR A 122 6.51 -20.04 -17.38
C THR A 122 5.16 -19.56 -16.82
N SER A 123 4.07 -19.86 -17.52
CA SER A 123 2.71 -19.43 -17.17
C SER A 123 2.30 -19.82 -15.73
N GLY A 124 2.82 -20.95 -15.22
CA GLY A 124 2.53 -21.44 -13.87
C GLY A 124 3.27 -20.70 -12.74
N ASP A 125 4.32 -19.96 -13.07
CA ASP A 125 5.21 -19.29 -12.10
C ASP A 125 4.99 -17.78 -12.01
N PHE A 126 4.04 -17.22 -12.78
CA PHE A 126 3.68 -15.81 -12.68
C PHE A 126 2.81 -15.51 -11.46
N SER A 127 3.01 -14.32 -10.87
CA SER A 127 1.96 -13.68 -10.08
C SER A 127 0.81 -13.23 -11.00
N THR A 128 -0.39 -13.05 -10.44
CA THR A 128 -1.58 -12.68 -11.22
C THR A 128 -1.36 -11.46 -12.10
N LEU A 129 -0.79 -10.40 -11.52
CA LEU A 129 -0.51 -9.16 -12.25
C LEU A 129 0.64 -9.32 -13.25
N ASN A 130 1.67 -10.08 -12.90
CA ASN A 130 2.80 -10.27 -13.80
C ASN A 130 2.46 -11.12 -15.02
N TYR A 131 1.48 -12.02 -14.95
CA TYR A 131 1.02 -12.71 -16.16
C TYR A 131 0.57 -11.69 -17.22
N GLY A 132 -0.34 -10.79 -16.86
CA GLY A 132 -0.80 -9.74 -17.78
C GLY A 132 0.32 -8.79 -18.23
N VAL A 133 1.20 -8.38 -17.32
CA VAL A 133 2.27 -7.41 -17.66
C VAL A 133 3.39 -8.06 -18.47
N ALA A 134 3.88 -9.22 -18.06
CA ALA A 134 5.07 -9.85 -18.63
C ALA A 134 4.77 -10.69 -19.87
N SER A 135 3.56 -11.25 -20.01
CA SER A 135 3.18 -12.00 -21.21
C SER A 135 2.65 -11.09 -22.32
N TYR A 136 2.02 -9.96 -22.00
CA TYR A 136 1.36 -9.08 -22.99
C TYR A 136 2.08 -7.74 -23.13
N MET A 137 2.05 -6.92 -22.07
CA MET A 137 2.37 -5.49 -22.14
C MET A 137 3.86 -5.21 -22.36
N LYS A 138 4.73 -5.79 -21.53
CA LYS A 138 6.19 -5.60 -21.58
C LYS A 138 6.77 -6.09 -22.91
N PRO A 139 6.43 -7.29 -23.43
CA PRO A 139 6.85 -7.71 -24.77
C PRO A 139 6.32 -6.80 -25.87
N GLY A 140 5.06 -6.36 -25.79
CA GLY A 140 4.47 -5.43 -26.75
C GLY A 140 5.28 -4.13 -26.88
N ILE A 141 5.62 -3.51 -25.74
CA ILE A 141 6.50 -2.33 -25.68
C ILE A 141 7.90 -2.67 -26.20
N ALA A 142 8.45 -3.84 -25.84
CA ALA A 142 9.79 -4.25 -26.28
C ALA A 142 9.87 -4.40 -27.81
N PHE A 143 8.90 -5.04 -28.46
CA PHE A 143 8.85 -5.14 -29.92
C PHE A 143 8.66 -3.77 -30.58
N GLY A 144 7.86 -2.89 -29.97
CA GLY A 144 7.78 -1.49 -30.39
C GLY A 144 9.13 -0.77 -30.32
N HIS A 145 9.91 -0.99 -29.26
CA HIS A 145 11.28 -0.47 -29.16
C HIS A 145 12.14 -1.00 -30.34
N LEU A 146 12.10 -2.31 -30.58
CA LEU A 146 12.88 -2.95 -31.65
C LEU A 146 12.51 -2.41 -33.05
N GLU A 147 11.22 -2.22 -33.33
CA GLU A 147 10.73 -1.58 -34.55
C GLU A 147 11.29 -0.16 -34.70
N ASN A 148 11.22 0.65 -33.65
CA ASN A 148 11.68 2.04 -33.68
C ASN A 148 13.20 2.15 -33.86
N TYR A 149 13.96 1.19 -33.34
CA TYR A 149 15.42 1.13 -33.50
C TYR A 149 15.82 0.69 -34.92
N PHE A 150 15.14 -0.31 -35.49
CA PHE A 150 15.43 -0.80 -36.85
C PHE A 150 14.82 0.05 -37.97
N GLY A 151 13.75 0.79 -37.65
CA GLY A 151 12.83 1.37 -38.62
C GLY A 151 11.80 0.35 -39.11
N THR A 152 10.56 0.80 -39.28
CA THR A 152 9.39 -0.03 -39.63
C THR A 152 9.61 -0.93 -40.84
N ALA A 153 10.13 -0.39 -41.96
CA ALA A 153 10.31 -1.18 -43.19
C ALA A 153 11.25 -2.38 -42.99
N ARG A 154 12.31 -2.19 -42.21
CA ARG A 154 13.27 -3.25 -41.90
C ARG A 154 12.67 -4.27 -40.95
N PHE A 155 12.03 -3.81 -39.88
CA PHE A 155 11.35 -4.68 -38.92
C PHE A 155 10.29 -5.55 -39.61
N ASP A 156 9.45 -4.95 -40.45
CA ASP A 156 8.40 -5.66 -41.19
C ASP A 156 8.98 -6.73 -42.12
N ALA A 157 10.08 -6.44 -42.82
CA ALA A 157 10.74 -7.42 -43.67
C ALA A 157 11.26 -8.63 -42.87
N ILE A 158 11.88 -8.38 -41.72
CA ILE A 158 12.36 -9.45 -40.81
C ILE A 158 11.18 -10.29 -40.30
N MET A 159 10.11 -9.65 -39.83
CA MET A 159 8.93 -10.36 -39.33
C MET A 159 8.21 -11.17 -40.42
N GLN A 160 8.14 -10.66 -41.65
CA GLN A 160 7.60 -11.44 -42.77
C GLN A 160 8.49 -12.63 -43.11
N SER A 161 9.82 -12.46 -43.12
CA SER A 161 10.78 -13.56 -43.33
C SER A 161 10.63 -14.64 -42.25
N TYR A 162 10.50 -14.21 -40.99
CA TYR A 162 10.28 -15.09 -39.84
C TYR A 162 9.00 -15.90 -40.01
N PHE A 163 7.88 -15.22 -40.30
CA PHE A 163 6.60 -15.86 -40.53
C PHE A 163 6.67 -16.88 -41.67
N GLN A 164 7.29 -16.53 -42.81
CA GLN A 164 7.39 -17.46 -43.94
C GLN A 164 8.25 -18.68 -43.64
N LYS A 165 9.31 -18.51 -42.84
CA LYS A 165 10.20 -19.61 -42.42
C LYS A 165 9.52 -20.56 -41.43
N TRP A 166 8.70 -20.01 -40.53
CA TRP A 166 8.15 -20.75 -39.38
C TRP A 166 6.65 -21.07 -39.47
N LYS A 167 5.96 -20.66 -40.54
CA LYS A 167 4.56 -21.06 -40.76
C LYS A 167 4.39 -22.58 -40.71
N PHE A 168 3.41 -23.05 -39.94
CA PHE A 168 3.09 -24.45 -39.70
C PHE A 168 4.25 -25.27 -39.07
N ARG A 169 5.03 -24.61 -38.20
CA ARG A 169 6.09 -25.23 -37.38
C ARG A 169 5.85 -24.90 -35.91
N HIS A 170 6.88 -25.02 -35.07
CA HIS A 170 6.84 -24.71 -33.63
C HIS A 170 8.17 -24.00 -33.25
N PRO A 171 8.31 -22.70 -33.50
CA PRO A 171 9.50 -21.94 -33.14
C PRO A 171 9.57 -21.74 -31.62
N TYR A 172 10.79 -21.78 -31.10
CA TYR A 172 11.11 -21.40 -29.73
C TYR A 172 11.79 -20.01 -29.69
N PRO A 173 11.99 -19.40 -28.51
CA PRO A 173 12.62 -18.07 -28.40
C PRO A 173 13.98 -17.96 -29.10
N GLU A 174 14.77 -19.03 -29.11
CA GLU A 174 16.10 -19.11 -29.72
C GLU A 174 16.02 -19.09 -31.24
N ASP A 175 14.95 -19.63 -31.81
CA ASP A 175 14.66 -19.60 -33.24
C ASP A 175 14.31 -18.18 -33.70
N LEU A 176 13.48 -17.48 -32.91
CA LEU A 176 13.14 -16.08 -33.16
C LEU A 176 14.40 -15.22 -33.07
N ARG A 177 15.19 -15.40 -32.01
CA ARG A 177 16.46 -14.69 -31.82
C ARG A 177 17.41 -14.91 -32.99
N SER A 178 17.71 -16.18 -33.29
CA SER A 178 18.67 -16.53 -34.33
C SER A 178 18.23 -15.98 -35.69
N HIS A 179 16.92 -15.96 -35.97
CA HIS A 179 16.40 -15.39 -37.20
C HIS A 179 16.55 -13.86 -37.24
N PHE A 180 16.16 -13.17 -36.17
CA PHE A 180 16.27 -11.71 -36.09
C PHE A 180 17.73 -11.23 -36.17
N GLU A 181 18.65 -11.87 -35.45
CA GLU A 181 20.07 -11.53 -35.47
C GLU A 181 20.68 -11.82 -36.86
N ALA A 182 20.29 -12.90 -37.53
CA ALA A 182 20.76 -13.22 -38.88
C ALA A 182 20.29 -12.21 -39.94
N GLU A 183 19.02 -11.79 -39.90
CA GLU A 183 18.46 -10.85 -40.89
C GLU A 183 18.84 -9.39 -40.59
N SER A 184 19.09 -9.05 -39.32
CA SER A 184 19.49 -7.69 -38.92
C SER A 184 21.01 -7.48 -38.84
N GLY A 185 21.81 -8.53 -38.64
CA GLY A 185 23.24 -8.38 -38.36
C GLY A 185 23.54 -7.61 -37.07
N VAL A 186 22.56 -7.47 -36.17
CA VAL A 186 22.68 -6.80 -34.87
C VAL A 186 22.62 -7.85 -33.77
N ASP A 187 23.49 -7.73 -32.76
CA ASP A 187 23.39 -8.53 -31.54
C ASP A 187 22.20 -8.04 -30.69
N LEU A 188 21.22 -8.92 -30.49
CA LEU A 188 19.99 -8.60 -29.77
C LEU A 188 20.00 -9.12 -28.34
N GLY A 189 21.20 -9.25 -27.76
CA GLY A 189 21.42 -9.59 -26.36
C GLY A 189 20.57 -8.78 -25.38
N TRP A 190 20.50 -7.47 -25.59
CA TRP A 190 19.72 -6.56 -24.75
C TRP A 190 18.20 -6.82 -24.82
N PHE A 191 17.72 -7.35 -25.95
CA PHE A 191 16.31 -7.64 -26.16
C PHE A 191 15.94 -9.01 -25.59
N PHE A 192 16.61 -10.08 -26.07
CA PHE A 192 16.27 -11.45 -25.69
C PHE A 192 16.72 -11.80 -24.27
N GLN A 193 17.97 -11.53 -23.89
CA GLN A 193 18.44 -11.80 -22.52
C GLN A 193 18.02 -10.68 -21.57
N GLY A 194 18.05 -9.43 -22.02
CA GLY A 194 17.67 -8.28 -21.21
C GLY A 194 16.17 -8.21 -20.97
N TYR A 195 15.40 -7.72 -21.94
CA TYR A 195 13.96 -7.46 -21.76
C TYR A 195 13.11 -8.71 -21.54
N LEU A 196 13.35 -9.76 -22.33
CA LEU A 196 12.51 -10.95 -22.33
C LEU A 196 12.98 -12.00 -21.32
N GLY A 197 14.30 -12.22 -21.22
CA GLY A 197 14.91 -13.27 -20.42
C GLY A 197 15.31 -12.88 -18.99
N SER A 198 15.11 -11.62 -18.57
CA SER A 198 15.51 -11.19 -17.23
C SER A 198 14.54 -10.21 -16.55
N ASN A 199 14.67 -10.13 -15.23
CA ASN A 199 14.05 -9.08 -14.39
C ASN A 199 14.92 -7.81 -14.32
N GLY A 200 15.88 -7.65 -15.25
CA GLY A 200 16.71 -6.47 -15.35
C GLY A 200 15.93 -5.26 -15.86
N HIS A 201 16.44 -4.07 -15.55
CA HIS A 201 15.81 -2.81 -15.91
C HIS A 201 16.70 -1.97 -16.81
N LEU A 202 16.08 -1.21 -17.72
CA LEU A 202 16.71 -0.08 -18.39
C LEU A 202 16.57 1.15 -17.51
N ASP A 203 17.68 1.80 -17.14
CA ASP A 203 17.68 3.06 -16.39
C ASP A 203 18.88 3.90 -16.82
N TYR A 204 18.69 4.72 -17.85
CA TYR A 204 19.67 5.71 -18.27
C TYR A 204 19.42 7.06 -17.59
N ALA A 205 20.49 7.69 -17.14
CA ALA A 205 20.44 8.97 -16.44
C ALA A 205 21.36 9.99 -17.11
N VAL A 206 20.92 11.25 -17.18
CA VAL A 206 21.82 12.34 -17.55
C VAL A 206 22.61 12.78 -16.31
N LYS A 207 23.92 12.54 -16.33
CA LYS A 207 24.83 12.89 -15.23
C LYS A 207 25.26 14.36 -15.31
N SER A 208 25.68 14.84 -16.47
CA SER A 208 26.06 16.25 -16.65
C SER A 208 26.02 16.66 -18.12
N ILE A 209 26.09 17.98 -18.34
CA ILE A 209 26.23 18.59 -19.67
C ILE A 209 27.27 19.70 -19.63
N SER A 210 28.07 19.78 -20.67
CA SER A 210 29.05 20.85 -20.91
C SER A 210 29.06 21.24 -22.39
N GLY A 211 29.80 22.29 -22.73
CA GLY A 211 29.83 22.85 -24.08
C GLY A 211 28.81 23.96 -24.31
N ASN A 212 28.70 24.39 -25.56
CA ASN A 212 27.91 25.54 -26.01
C ASN A 212 27.02 25.16 -27.21
N ALA A 213 26.15 26.08 -27.61
CA ALA A 213 25.31 25.91 -28.81
C ALA A 213 26.15 25.44 -30.01
N GLY A 214 25.72 24.34 -30.64
CA GLY A 214 26.41 23.71 -31.77
C GLY A 214 27.42 22.62 -31.41
N ASN A 215 27.85 22.49 -30.14
CA ASN A 215 28.70 21.37 -29.69
C ASN A 215 28.51 21.09 -28.19
N PHE A 216 27.54 20.24 -27.86
CA PHE A 216 27.30 19.79 -26.49
C PHE A 216 27.98 18.45 -26.22
N LYS A 217 28.53 18.32 -25.01
CA LYS A 217 29.03 17.06 -24.44
C LYS A 217 28.15 16.66 -23.26
N ILE A 218 27.50 15.52 -23.38
CA ILE A 218 26.54 15.03 -22.40
C ILE A 218 27.10 13.74 -21.80
N ILE A 219 27.29 13.72 -20.48
CA ILE A 219 27.68 12.51 -19.76
C ILE A 219 26.42 11.79 -19.34
N LEU A 220 26.24 10.58 -19.86
CA LEU A 220 25.15 9.67 -19.55
C LEU A 220 25.66 8.53 -18.68
N GLU A 221 24.79 7.99 -17.82
CA GLU A 221 25.08 6.89 -16.90
C GLU A 221 24.00 5.81 -17.04
N ASN A 222 24.38 4.55 -17.16
CA ASN A 222 23.46 3.41 -17.02
C ASN A 222 23.43 2.96 -15.56
N LYS A 223 22.31 3.17 -14.88
CA LYS A 223 22.04 2.73 -13.50
C LYS A 223 21.32 1.38 -13.45
N GLY A 224 20.81 0.93 -14.60
CA GLY A 224 20.12 -0.33 -14.78
C GLY A 224 21.07 -1.51 -15.00
N GLU A 225 20.49 -2.62 -15.46
CA GLU A 225 21.21 -3.84 -15.82
C GLU A 225 21.20 -4.09 -17.33
N ILE A 226 20.29 -3.45 -18.05
CA ILE A 226 20.11 -3.65 -19.49
C ILE A 226 20.79 -2.52 -20.25
N ALA A 227 21.60 -2.89 -21.24
CA ALA A 227 22.28 -1.97 -22.15
C ALA A 227 21.58 -1.96 -23.52
N ALA A 228 20.32 -1.51 -23.56
CA ALA A 228 19.57 -1.37 -24.80
C ALA A 228 19.91 -0.05 -25.50
N PRO A 229 19.80 0.03 -26.84
CA PRO A 229 19.87 1.31 -27.54
C PRO A 229 18.72 2.22 -27.07
N PHE A 230 18.88 3.53 -27.20
CA PHE A 230 17.84 4.48 -26.79
C PHE A 230 17.93 5.80 -27.56
N PRO A 231 16.82 6.53 -27.73
CA PRO A 231 16.83 7.82 -28.40
C PRO A 231 17.19 8.95 -27.42
N LEU A 232 18.16 9.78 -27.80
CA LEU A 232 18.50 11.05 -27.15
C LEU A 232 18.00 12.20 -28.04
N THR A 233 17.15 13.06 -27.48
CA THR A 233 16.48 14.13 -28.23
C THR A 233 16.85 15.49 -27.69
N GLY A 234 17.20 16.40 -28.59
CA GLY A 234 17.44 17.81 -28.32
C GLY A 234 16.20 18.65 -28.60
N TYR A 235 15.93 19.60 -27.71
CA TYR A 235 14.80 20.54 -27.79
C TYR A 235 15.26 21.99 -27.84
N ARG A 236 14.48 22.84 -28.50
CA ARG A 236 14.57 24.30 -28.43
C ARG A 236 13.19 24.87 -28.16
N HIS A 237 13.04 25.59 -27.06
CA HIS A 237 11.78 26.24 -26.67
C HIS A 237 10.58 25.28 -26.62
N GLY A 238 10.84 24.02 -26.23
CA GLY A 238 9.84 22.96 -26.16
C GLY A 238 9.58 22.22 -27.47
N GLU A 239 10.14 22.67 -28.59
CA GLU A 239 10.05 21.97 -29.88
C GLU A 239 11.21 21.00 -30.08
N GLN A 240 10.89 19.81 -30.59
CA GLN A 240 11.89 18.79 -30.90
C GLN A 240 12.72 19.24 -32.12
N VAL A 241 14.04 19.29 -31.95
CA VAL A 241 14.97 19.71 -33.01
C VAL A 241 15.58 18.50 -33.71
N GLU A 242 16.15 17.56 -32.94
CA GLU A 242 16.85 16.40 -33.48
C GLU A 242 16.81 15.24 -32.48
N THR A 243 16.66 14.02 -33.00
CA THR A 243 16.75 12.77 -32.22
C THR A 243 17.87 11.90 -32.78
N ARG A 244 18.71 11.37 -31.89
CA ARG A 244 19.79 10.43 -32.24
C ARG A 244 19.67 9.16 -31.41
N TRP A 245 19.80 8.01 -32.05
CA TRP A 245 19.94 6.75 -31.35
C TRP A 245 21.34 6.59 -30.80
N VAL A 246 21.43 6.27 -29.52
CA VAL A 246 22.67 5.98 -28.81
C VAL A 246 22.73 4.48 -28.57
N GLU A 247 23.82 3.86 -29.02
CA GLU A 247 24.07 2.45 -28.73
C GLU A 247 24.22 2.22 -27.23
N GLY A 248 23.59 1.14 -26.75
CA GLY A 248 23.56 0.75 -25.35
C GLY A 248 24.96 0.57 -24.77
N PHE A 249 25.11 0.95 -23.50
CA PHE A 249 26.37 0.84 -22.76
C PHE A 249 26.12 0.57 -21.27
N THR A 250 27.17 0.12 -20.57
CA THR A 250 27.22 -0.02 -19.11
C THR A 250 28.10 1.07 -18.51
N GLY A 251 27.84 1.47 -17.26
CA GLY A 251 28.59 2.54 -16.59
C GLY A 251 28.31 3.91 -17.20
N GLU A 252 29.35 4.70 -17.46
CA GLU A 252 29.23 6.07 -17.98
C GLU A 252 29.73 6.17 -19.42
N LYS A 253 29.09 7.03 -20.21
CA LYS A 253 29.48 7.34 -21.59
C LYS A 253 29.30 8.82 -21.89
N GLU A 254 30.31 9.42 -22.50
CA GLU A 254 30.22 10.76 -23.06
C GLU A 254 29.63 10.68 -24.47
N ILE A 255 28.58 11.47 -24.73
CA ILE A 255 27.94 11.61 -26.03
C ILE A 255 28.17 13.02 -26.53
N GLU A 256 28.74 13.13 -27.73
CA GLU A 256 28.85 14.40 -28.45
C GLU A 256 27.58 14.63 -29.28
N PHE A 257 26.99 15.82 -29.12
CA PHE A 257 25.80 16.25 -29.85
C PHE A 257 26.11 17.52 -30.66
N PRO A 258 26.90 17.41 -31.75
CA PRO A 258 27.21 18.54 -32.63
C PRO A 258 25.96 19.02 -33.40
N GLY A 259 25.95 20.30 -33.77
CA GLY A 259 24.98 20.86 -34.72
C GLY A 259 23.63 21.28 -34.12
N CYS A 260 23.34 21.00 -32.85
CA CYS A 260 22.13 21.52 -32.21
C CYS A 260 22.37 22.81 -31.42
N ASP A 261 21.57 23.83 -31.68
CA ASP A 261 21.34 24.94 -30.74
C ASP A 261 20.10 24.60 -29.88
N CYS A 262 20.29 23.73 -28.89
CA CYS A 262 19.26 23.19 -28.02
C CYS A 262 19.27 23.91 -26.64
N ASP A 263 18.12 24.09 -26.01
CA ASP A 263 18.00 24.55 -24.61
C ASP A 263 17.75 23.43 -23.60
N GLU A 264 17.39 22.23 -24.08
CA GLU A 264 17.16 21.03 -23.27
C GLU A 264 17.50 19.74 -24.03
N PHE A 265 17.94 18.71 -23.32
CA PHE A 265 18.10 17.35 -23.82
C PHE A 265 17.30 16.38 -22.97
N ARG A 266 16.65 15.40 -23.62
CA ARG A 266 15.83 14.37 -22.99
C ARG A 266 16.14 12.99 -23.55
N ILE A 267 16.30 12.01 -22.67
CA ILE A 267 16.37 10.58 -23.03
C ILE A 267 14.94 10.05 -23.15
N ASP A 268 14.65 9.43 -24.29
CA ASP A 268 13.39 8.75 -24.59
C ASP A 268 12.11 9.56 -24.29
N PRO A 269 11.96 10.78 -24.86
CA PRO A 269 10.80 11.62 -24.61
C PRO A 269 9.50 11.10 -25.25
N ALA A 270 9.58 10.15 -26.19
CA ALA A 270 8.42 9.53 -26.85
C ALA A 270 8.01 8.19 -26.22
N HIS A 271 8.67 7.80 -25.13
CA HIS A 271 8.40 6.59 -24.37
C HIS A 271 8.46 5.33 -25.26
N LEU A 272 9.52 5.23 -26.07
CA LEU A 272 9.76 4.13 -27.01
C LEU A 272 10.47 2.95 -26.34
N THR A 273 11.01 3.14 -25.14
CA THR A 273 11.80 2.14 -24.42
C THR A 273 11.17 1.77 -23.07
N LEU A 274 11.61 0.66 -22.48
CA LEU A 274 11.24 0.21 -21.12
C LEU A 274 12.02 0.95 -20.02
N GLU A 275 12.27 2.24 -20.20
CA GLU A 275 12.98 3.11 -19.24
C GLU A 275 12.19 3.27 -17.95
N VAL A 276 12.78 2.84 -16.83
CA VAL A 276 12.08 2.75 -15.54
C VAL A 276 12.01 4.10 -14.81
N PHE A 277 13.02 4.97 -14.96
CA PHE A 277 13.15 6.21 -14.20
C PHE A 277 13.35 7.45 -15.08
N ARG A 278 12.29 7.86 -15.79
CA ARG A 278 12.29 9.06 -16.65
C ARG A 278 12.66 10.39 -15.98
N LYS A 279 12.54 10.50 -14.65
CA LYS A 279 12.83 11.74 -13.90
C LYS A 279 14.32 12.09 -13.84
N ASN A 280 15.22 11.17 -14.23
CA ASN A 280 16.65 11.43 -14.39
C ASN A 280 17.09 11.65 -15.84
N ASN A 281 16.15 11.78 -16.78
CA ASN A 281 16.45 11.78 -18.22
C ASN A 281 16.65 13.17 -18.83
N ASN A 282 16.31 14.22 -18.08
CA ASN A 282 16.20 15.56 -18.60
C ASN A 282 17.32 16.47 -18.08
N ILE A 283 17.92 17.26 -18.96
CA ILE A 283 18.87 18.31 -18.59
C ILE A 283 18.69 19.56 -19.45
N LYS A 284 18.55 20.72 -18.79
CA LYS A 284 18.62 22.03 -19.44
C LYS A 284 20.07 22.43 -19.67
N THR A 285 20.35 23.13 -20.76
CA THR A 285 21.72 23.54 -21.09
C THR A 285 22.21 24.68 -20.19
N LYS A 286 21.29 25.52 -19.69
CA LYS A 286 21.57 26.71 -18.85
C LYS A 286 20.77 26.71 -17.54
N GLY A 287 21.14 27.59 -16.61
CA GLY A 287 20.48 27.79 -15.31
C GLY A 287 21.06 26.99 -14.15
N THR A 288 20.63 27.30 -12.92
CA THR A 288 21.13 26.71 -11.66
C THR A 288 20.51 25.33 -11.37
N PHE A 289 19.26 25.11 -11.80
CA PHE A 289 18.52 23.86 -11.60
C PHE A 289 18.33 23.11 -12.93
N LYS A 290 19.45 22.74 -13.56
CA LYS A 290 19.45 22.14 -14.91
C LYS A 290 18.62 20.86 -15.03
N LYS A 291 18.57 20.05 -13.97
CA LYS A 291 17.82 18.78 -13.92
C LYS A 291 16.43 18.91 -13.27
N GLY A 292 16.06 20.12 -12.87
CA GLY A 292 14.80 20.39 -12.18
C GLY A 292 13.64 20.50 -13.16
N GLU A 293 12.62 19.68 -12.93
CA GLU A 293 11.34 19.77 -13.62
C GLU A 293 10.43 20.83 -12.97
N PRO A 294 9.53 21.44 -13.75
CA PRO A 294 8.47 22.27 -13.20
C PRO A 294 7.52 21.46 -12.29
N LEU A 295 6.96 22.10 -11.27
CA LEU A 295 5.95 21.53 -10.38
C LEU A 295 4.58 21.52 -11.06
N GLN A 296 3.82 20.44 -10.89
CA GLN A 296 2.43 20.33 -11.34
C GLN A 296 1.54 19.87 -10.19
N LEU A 297 0.45 20.60 -9.95
CA LEU A 297 -0.57 20.23 -8.96
C LEU A 297 -1.65 19.37 -9.60
N LYS A 298 -1.99 18.23 -8.97
CA LYS A 298 -3.06 17.33 -9.43
C LYS A 298 -4.04 16.96 -8.33
N PHE A 299 -5.28 16.63 -8.72
CA PHE A 299 -6.24 15.97 -7.84
C PHE A 299 -5.90 14.47 -7.67
N PRO A 300 -6.39 13.81 -6.62
CA PRO A 300 -6.13 12.40 -6.36
C PRO A 300 -6.47 11.47 -7.52
N GLY A 301 -5.63 10.46 -7.75
CA GLY A 301 -5.89 9.37 -8.69
C GLY A 301 -5.43 9.61 -10.14
N ALA A 302 -4.97 10.82 -10.49
CA ALA A 302 -4.35 11.05 -11.79
C ALA A 302 -2.97 10.38 -11.89
N LEU A 303 -2.61 9.84 -13.05
CA LEU A 303 -1.25 9.35 -13.33
C LEU A 303 -0.26 10.51 -13.41
N GLU A 304 1.02 10.22 -13.15
CA GLU A 304 2.09 11.21 -13.23
C GLU A 304 2.40 11.60 -14.68
N ASP A 305 2.95 12.79 -14.86
CA ASP A 305 3.50 13.22 -16.13
C ASP A 305 5.02 13.22 -16.03
N SER A 306 5.72 12.55 -16.95
CA SER A 306 7.17 12.42 -16.93
C SER A 306 7.88 13.78 -17.08
N ARG A 307 7.20 14.81 -17.57
CA ARG A 307 7.73 16.17 -17.77
C ARG A 307 7.65 17.06 -16.52
N PHE A 308 6.84 16.69 -15.52
CA PHE A 308 6.57 17.50 -14.33
C PHE A 308 6.75 16.77 -13.01
N SER A 309 7.29 17.45 -12.00
CA SER A 309 7.24 16.97 -10.63
C SER A 309 5.82 17.12 -10.09
N THR A 310 5.10 16.00 -9.95
CA THR A 310 3.69 16.01 -9.56
C THR A 310 3.53 16.06 -8.03
N LEU A 311 2.71 17.00 -7.55
CA LEU A 311 2.24 17.11 -6.17
C LEU A 311 0.71 17.02 -6.15
N TYR A 312 0.18 16.03 -5.44
CA TYR A 312 -1.25 15.86 -5.30
C TYR A 312 -1.77 16.63 -4.10
N TRP A 313 -3.00 17.12 -4.21
CA TRP A 313 -3.69 17.78 -3.11
C TRP A 313 -5.16 17.38 -3.04
N THR A 314 -5.72 17.37 -1.83
CA THR A 314 -7.16 17.17 -1.63
C THR A 314 -7.66 17.92 -0.40
N PRO A 315 -8.84 18.57 -0.45
CA PRO A 315 -9.49 19.04 0.76
C PRO A 315 -9.83 17.84 1.65
N ILE A 316 -9.69 18.04 2.96
CA ILE A 316 -10.00 17.04 3.98
C ILE A 316 -10.81 17.69 5.10
N ALA A 317 -11.68 16.89 5.71
CA ALA A 317 -12.45 17.28 6.89
C ALA A 317 -12.41 16.14 7.91
N GLY A 318 -12.62 16.49 9.17
CA GLY A 318 -12.67 15.52 10.26
C GLY A 318 -13.35 16.11 11.47
N GLY A 319 -13.42 15.34 12.55
CA GLY A 319 -13.89 15.86 13.82
C GLY A 319 -13.52 14.94 14.98
N ASN A 320 -13.27 15.54 16.14
CA ASN A 320 -13.16 14.83 17.42
C ASN A 320 -13.70 15.73 18.54
N LYS A 321 -13.89 15.19 19.75
CA LYS A 321 -14.49 15.92 20.87
C LYS A 321 -13.70 17.17 21.29
N TYR A 322 -12.38 17.18 21.09
CA TYR A 322 -11.49 18.21 21.65
C TYR A 322 -11.12 19.28 20.63
N ASP A 323 -10.97 18.90 19.36
CA ASP A 323 -10.68 19.81 18.24
C ASP A 323 -11.95 20.33 17.55
N GLY A 324 -13.10 19.70 17.80
CA GLY A 324 -14.37 20.02 17.17
C GLY A 324 -14.43 19.57 15.72
N PRO A 325 -15.30 20.19 14.90
CA PRO A 325 -15.18 20.13 13.45
C PRO A 325 -13.79 20.59 13.00
N MET A 326 -13.25 19.95 11.97
CA MET A 326 -11.93 20.25 11.42
C MET A 326 -11.99 20.31 9.90
N ALA A 327 -11.27 21.25 9.30
CA ALA A 327 -11.12 21.37 7.84
C ALA A 327 -9.66 21.68 7.47
N GLY A 328 -9.20 21.18 6.34
CA GLY A 328 -7.83 21.40 5.90
C GLY A 328 -7.49 20.79 4.55
N LEU A 329 -6.19 20.53 4.36
CA LEU A 329 -5.61 20.03 3.11
C LEU A 329 -4.71 18.83 3.38
N ALA A 330 -4.81 17.83 2.50
CA ALA A 330 -3.81 16.80 2.37
C ALA A 330 -2.95 17.04 1.12
N LEU A 331 -1.63 16.91 1.26
CA LEU A 331 -0.62 17.00 0.21
C LEU A 331 0.20 15.72 0.18
N TYR A 332 0.46 15.15 -1.00
CA TYR A 332 1.22 13.92 -1.11
C TYR A 332 1.81 13.74 -2.51
N ASN A 333 2.82 12.89 -2.65
CA ASN A 333 3.51 12.66 -3.93
C ASN A 333 3.39 11.20 -4.43
N THR A 334 2.49 10.40 -3.87
CA THR A 334 2.29 8.99 -4.23
C THR A 334 0.91 8.75 -4.85
N VAL A 335 0.86 8.03 -5.98
CA VAL A 335 -0.34 7.30 -6.46
C VAL A 335 0.14 6.04 -7.18
N VAL A 336 0.55 6.15 -8.45
CA VAL A 336 1.18 5.10 -9.26
C VAL A 336 2.03 5.84 -10.31
N PRO A 337 3.27 5.41 -10.59
CA PRO A 337 4.00 4.28 -9.99
C PRO A 337 4.74 4.63 -8.69
N ALA A 338 5.23 3.60 -7.97
CA ALA A 338 5.92 3.76 -6.68
C ALA A 338 7.19 4.63 -6.78
N LYS A 339 7.51 5.34 -5.69
CA LYS A 339 8.69 6.22 -5.63
C LYS A 339 9.66 5.79 -4.54
N LYS A 340 10.94 6.09 -4.74
CA LYS A 340 11.98 5.94 -3.69
C LYS A 340 11.68 6.83 -2.50
N PHE A 341 11.17 8.05 -2.72
CA PHE A 341 10.77 8.95 -1.64
C PHE A 341 9.28 9.28 -1.74
N GLU A 342 8.54 8.97 -0.69
CA GLU A 342 7.10 9.16 -0.59
C GLU A 342 6.77 9.96 0.66
N PHE A 343 5.84 10.90 0.53
CA PHE A 343 5.29 11.62 1.66
C PHE A 343 3.79 11.81 1.53
N ALA A 344 3.12 11.92 2.68
CA ALA A 344 1.74 12.36 2.80
C ALA A 344 1.61 13.24 4.04
N LEU A 345 1.10 14.45 3.85
CA LEU A 345 0.88 15.46 4.87
C LEU A 345 -0.62 15.73 4.91
N ALA A 346 -1.25 15.66 6.07
CA ALA A 346 -2.67 15.93 6.24
C ALA A 346 -2.85 16.85 7.45
N TYR A 347 -3.00 18.14 7.19
CA TYR A 347 -3.14 19.17 8.22
C TYR A 347 -4.53 19.80 8.16
N LEU A 348 -5.14 19.96 9.34
CA LEU A 348 -6.46 20.55 9.53
C LEU A 348 -6.41 21.62 10.62
N TYR A 349 -7.29 22.61 10.51
CA TYR A 349 -7.57 23.55 11.59
C TYR A 349 -8.76 23.03 12.39
N GLY A 350 -8.58 22.85 13.71
CA GLY A 350 -9.66 22.52 14.63
C GLY A 350 -10.37 23.77 15.11
N PHE A 351 -11.67 23.88 14.83
CA PHE A 351 -12.45 25.09 15.13
C PHE A 351 -12.68 25.29 16.64
N ASP A 352 -12.76 24.21 17.41
CA ASP A 352 -12.96 24.31 18.87
C ASP A 352 -11.62 24.51 19.60
N SER A 353 -10.57 23.78 19.20
CA SER A 353 -9.23 23.91 19.79
C SER A 353 -8.46 25.14 19.31
N LYS A 354 -8.91 25.77 18.21
CA LYS A 354 -8.31 26.94 17.55
C LYS A 354 -6.86 26.74 17.13
N ASP A 355 -6.53 25.54 16.65
CA ASP A 355 -5.15 25.18 16.36
C ASP A 355 -5.02 24.21 15.18
N VAL A 356 -3.81 24.09 14.66
CA VAL A 356 -3.48 23.15 13.59
C VAL A 356 -3.19 21.77 14.21
N VAL A 357 -3.85 20.77 13.65
CA VAL A 357 -3.72 19.35 14.00
C VAL A 357 -3.54 18.54 12.74
N GLY A 358 -3.10 17.29 12.85
CA GLY A 358 -2.91 16.48 11.67
C GLY A 358 -1.96 15.31 11.85
N MET A 359 -1.58 14.77 10.70
CA MET A 359 -0.67 13.65 10.59
C MET A 359 0.22 13.79 9.36
N GLU A 360 1.40 13.19 9.46
CA GLU A 360 2.37 13.15 8.39
C GLU A 360 3.01 11.77 8.32
N ARG A 361 3.46 11.44 7.11
CA ARG A 361 4.11 10.20 6.78
C ARG A 361 5.22 10.51 5.79
N TRP A 362 6.41 10.05 6.10
CA TRP A 362 7.58 10.17 5.24
C TRP A 362 8.23 8.80 5.10
N ARG A 363 8.55 8.39 3.89
CA ARG A 363 9.10 7.07 3.58
C ARG A 363 10.20 7.18 2.53
N TYR A 364 11.29 6.47 2.79
CA TYR A 364 12.32 6.18 1.81
C TYR A 364 12.34 4.66 1.56
N ASN A 365 11.90 4.28 0.36
CA ASN A 365 11.76 2.92 -0.11
C ASN A 365 13.03 2.51 -0.88
N ILE A 366 13.69 1.46 -0.40
CA ILE A 366 14.84 0.83 -1.02
C ILE A 366 14.39 -0.54 -1.53
N TYR A 367 14.67 -0.83 -2.79
CA TYR A 367 14.40 -2.11 -3.45
C TYR A 367 15.74 -2.77 -3.81
N PRO A 368 16.33 -3.59 -2.91
CA PRO A 368 17.64 -4.19 -3.14
C PRO A 368 17.62 -5.19 -4.30
N LYS A 369 18.77 -5.38 -4.96
CA LYS A 369 18.99 -6.50 -5.88
C LYS A 369 19.22 -7.79 -5.08
N SER A 370 18.16 -8.31 -4.45
CA SER A 370 18.23 -9.47 -3.55
C SER A 370 17.09 -10.44 -3.79
N GLU A 371 17.39 -11.74 -3.73
CA GLU A 371 16.37 -12.80 -3.76
C GLU A 371 15.65 -12.98 -2.42
N LYS A 372 16.19 -12.42 -1.33
CA LYS A 372 15.66 -12.59 0.04
C LYS A 372 14.95 -11.35 0.58
N VAL A 373 15.36 -10.16 0.14
CA VAL A 373 14.84 -8.89 0.63
C VAL A 373 14.11 -8.18 -0.50
N LYS A 374 12.79 -8.07 -0.37
CA LYS A 374 11.91 -7.41 -1.34
C LYS A 374 12.02 -5.89 -1.24
N LYS A 375 11.92 -5.36 -0.01
CA LYS A 375 11.84 -3.92 0.23
C LYS A 375 12.39 -3.59 1.61
N VAL A 376 13.16 -2.52 1.71
CA VAL A 376 13.51 -1.88 2.98
C VAL A 376 12.88 -0.49 2.99
N THR A 377 12.05 -0.22 3.99
CA THR A 377 11.40 1.07 4.18
C THR A 377 11.98 1.73 5.42
N LEU A 378 12.58 2.90 5.24
CA LEU A 378 12.91 3.83 6.32
C LEU A 378 11.80 4.86 6.38
N GLY A 379 11.19 5.10 7.53
CA GLY A 379 10.10 6.07 7.58
C GLY A 379 9.87 6.68 8.94
N ILE A 380 9.06 7.72 8.95
CA ILE A 380 8.52 8.35 10.15
C ILE A 380 7.04 8.65 9.94
N ASP A 381 6.21 8.18 10.88
CA ASP A 381 4.80 8.55 10.96
C ASP A 381 4.62 9.48 12.17
N SER A 382 4.17 10.71 11.95
CA SER A 382 3.89 11.67 13.02
C SER A 382 2.43 12.08 13.06
N ARG A 383 1.95 12.45 14.25
CA ARG A 383 0.58 13.00 14.44
C ARG A 383 0.50 13.90 15.66
N VAL A 384 -0.37 14.89 15.58
CA VAL A 384 -0.66 15.84 16.66
C VAL A 384 -2.16 16.11 16.68
N PHE A 385 -2.80 15.87 17.83
CA PHE A 385 -4.22 16.16 18.04
C PHE A 385 -4.46 16.58 19.50
N SER A 386 -5.58 17.25 19.74
CA SER A 386 -6.04 17.50 21.10
C SER A 386 -6.67 16.24 21.68
N TYR A 387 -6.53 16.01 22.99
CA TYR A 387 -7.02 14.79 23.64
C TYR A 387 -7.78 15.01 24.95
N LEU A 388 -7.73 16.23 25.49
CA LEU A 388 -8.47 16.61 26.70
C LEU A 388 -8.77 18.10 26.67
N SER A 389 -9.95 18.49 27.11
CA SER A 389 -10.30 19.90 27.32
C SER A 389 -10.82 20.11 28.73
N LEU A 390 -10.25 21.09 29.44
CA LEU A 390 -10.47 21.31 30.87
C LEU A 390 -11.56 22.38 31.12
N HIS A 391 -12.77 22.14 30.60
CA HIS A 391 -13.89 23.09 30.65
C HIS A 391 -14.41 23.39 32.07
N SER A 392 -14.35 22.41 32.99
CA SER A 392 -14.81 22.58 34.38
C SER A 392 -13.91 23.49 35.22
N LEU A 393 -12.61 23.57 34.89
CA LEU A 393 -11.68 24.47 35.57
C LEU A 393 -11.99 25.94 35.24
N ALA A 394 -12.44 26.24 34.03
CA ALA A 394 -12.76 27.59 33.59
C ALA A 394 -13.94 28.23 34.34
N THR A 395 -14.91 27.41 34.77
CA THR A 395 -16.14 27.88 35.44
C THR A 395 -15.93 28.19 36.93
N GLU A 396 -14.94 27.57 37.58
CA GLU A 396 -14.64 27.79 39.00
C GLU A 396 -13.56 28.85 39.25
N THR A 397 -12.73 29.16 38.25
CA THR A 397 -11.53 30.00 38.43
C THR A 397 -11.44 31.22 37.52
N GLY A 398 -12.31 31.36 36.51
CA GLY A 398 -12.30 32.46 35.54
C GLY A 398 -11.21 32.38 34.46
N PHE A 399 -10.45 31.27 34.40
CA PHE A 399 -9.39 31.08 33.39
C PHE A 399 -9.94 30.53 32.06
N ALA A 400 -9.24 30.82 30.95
CA ALA A 400 -9.56 30.22 29.65
C ALA A 400 -9.34 28.70 29.70
N SER A 401 -10.37 27.90 29.39
CA SER A 401 -10.32 26.42 29.36
C SER A 401 -9.17 25.91 28.48
N PRO A 402 -8.07 25.38 29.05
CA PRO A 402 -6.96 24.90 28.24
C PRO A 402 -7.32 23.56 27.60
N THR A 403 -7.17 23.47 26.27
CA THR A 403 -7.18 22.21 25.54
C THR A 403 -5.75 21.66 25.46
N LEU A 404 -5.57 20.40 25.86
CA LEU A 404 -4.30 19.70 25.92
C LEU A 404 -4.10 18.82 24.69
N LYS A 405 -2.85 18.76 24.20
CA LYS A 405 -2.47 17.99 23.01
C LYS A 405 -1.51 16.87 23.32
N TYR A 406 -1.48 15.91 22.42
CA TYR A 406 -0.36 14.99 22.31
C TYR A 406 0.36 15.21 20.98
N ARG A 407 1.65 14.86 20.96
CA ARG A 407 2.45 14.70 19.75
C ARG A 407 3.03 13.31 19.76
N ARG A 408 2.99 12.64 18.63
CA ARG A 408 3.51 11.28 18.48
C ARG A 408 4.37 11.24 17.23
N ASN A 409 5.63 10.88 17.38
CA ASN A 409 6.58 10.71 16.28
C ASN A 409 7.07 9.26 16.29
N GLN A 410 6.90 8.54 15.18
CA GLN A 410 7.24 7.13 15.08
C GLN A 410 8.20 6.88 13.92
N PRO A 411 9.52 7.07 14.10
CA PRO A 411 10.49 6.51 13.19
C PRO A 411 10.43 4.97 13.21
N PHE A 412 10.62 4.37 12.04
CA PHE A 412 10.66 2.93 11.88
C PHE A 412 11.58 2.50 10.74
N VAL A 413 12.06 1.26 10.85
CA VAL A 413 12.69 0.50 9.78
C VAL A 413 11.85 -0.74 9.57
N ARG A 414 11.41 -0.97 8.34
CA ARG A 414 10.67 -2.16 7.93
C ARG A 414 11.44 -2.88 6.83
N VAL A 415 11.57 -4.20 6.96
CA VAL A 415 12.16 -5.08 5.97
C VAL A 415 11.09 -6.08 5.56
N ASP A 416 10.65 -5.99 4.32
CA ASP A 416 9.78 -6.98 3.69
C ASP A 416 10.66 -8.02 3.00
N LEU A 417 10.50 -9.28 3.41
CA LEU A 417 11.25 -10.41 2.86
C LEU A 417 10.50 -11.01 1.68
N MET A 418 11.25 -11.61 0.77
CA MET A 418 10.73 -12.28 -0.42
C MET A 418 10.82 -13.80 -0.25
N ARG A 419 9.75 -14.50 -0.62
CA ARG A 419 9.77 -15.96 -0.82
C ARG A 419 9.92 -16.29 -2.29
N SER A 420 9.02 -15.77 -3.12
CA SER A 420 9.11 -15.71 -4.58
C SER A 420 8.16 -14.61 -5.09
N HIS A 421 8.31 -14.18 -6.34
CA HIS A 421 7.46 -13.15 -6.95
C HIS A 421 5.99 -13.55 -7.05
N ALA A 422 5.71 -14.84 -7.23
CA ALA A 422 4.35 -15.38 -7.31
C ALA A 422 3.75 -15.78 -5.95
N SER A 423 4.52 -15.75 -4.85
CA SER A 423 4.02 -16.20 -3.57
C SER A 423 3.11 -15.16 -2.92
N ALA A 424 1.88 -15.57 -2.58
CA ALA A 424 1.01 -14.80 -1.70
C ALA A 424 1.45 -14.80 -0.23
N PHE A 425 2.47 -15.61 0.10
CA PHE A 425 3.09 -15.64 1.42
C PHE A 425 3.99 -14.42 1.61
N TYR A 426 3.83 -13.72 2.73
CA TYR A 426 4.60 -12.54 3.06
C TYR A 426 5.28 -12.69 4.43
N GLN A 427 6.42 -12.01 4.57
CA GLN A 427 7.09 -11.84 5.86
C GLN A 427 7.60 -10.40 5.97
N THR A 428 7.39 -9.80 7.14
CA THR A 428 7.81 -8.43 7.43
C THR A 428 8.45 -8.38 8.80
N LEU A 429 9.67 -7.86 8.87
CA LEU A 429 10.34 -7.50 10.12
C LEU A 429 10.28 -5.98 10.26
N GLN A 430 9.86 -5.49 11.43
CA GLN A 430 9.78 -4.05 11.68
C GLN A 430 10.32 -3.72 13.06
N PHE A 431 11.21 -2.74 13.11
CA PHE A 431 11.60 -2.06 14.33
C PHE A 431 11.02 -0.64 14.31
N ARG A 432 10.33 -0.24 15.38
CA ARG A 432 9.78 1.12 15.53
C ARG A 432 10.04 1.65 16.93
N THR A 433 10.16 2.97 17.04
CA THR A 433 10.15 3.67 18.33
C THR A 433 9.10 4.76 18.30
N VAL A 434 8.18 4.76 19.26
CA VAL A 434 7.16 5.78 19.45
C VAL A 434 7.67 6.81 20.45
N PHE A 435 8.04 8.00 19.98
CA PHE A 435 8.30 9.16 20.82
C PHE A 435 6.98 9.91 21.03
N LEU A 436 6.44 9.82 22.23
CA LEU A 436 5.17 10.43 22.60
C LEU A 436 5.43 11.59 23.56
N GLY A 437 4.90 12.76 23.24
CA GLY A 437 4.74 13.88 24.16
C GLY A 437 3.26 14.08 24.48
N GLU A 438 2.91 14.21 25.75
CA GLU A 438 1.57 14.54 26.23
C GLU A 438 1.64 15.85 27.01
N GLN A 439 0.76 16.81 26.68
CA GLN A 439 0.64 18.03 27.46
C GLN A 439 -0.21 17.81 28.70
N PHE A 440 0.25 18.26 29.85
CA PHE A 440 -0.58 18.36 31.05
C PHE A 440 -0.68 19.81 31.52
N ALA A 441 -1.75 20.12 32.25
CA ALA A 441 -1.92 21.42 32.88
C ALA A 441 -1.10 21.46 34.18
N SER A 442 -0.24 22.47 34.30
CA SER A 442 0.56 22.72 35.50
C SER A 442 -0.18 23.70 36.41
N PHE A 443 -0.23 23.39 37.70
CA PHE A 443 -0.91 24.19 38.71
C PHE A 443 0.05 24.43 39.88
N ALA A 444 0.07 25.66 40.40
CA ALA A 444 0.69 25.96 41.68
C ALA A 444 -0.37 26.27 42.72
N SER A 445 0.02 26.16 43.98
CA SER A 445 -0.83 26.55 45.10
C SER A 445 -0.08 27.50 46.01
N ASP A 446 -0.77 28.51 46.54
CA ASP A 446 -0.32 29.31 47.66
C ASP A 446 -1.43 29.46 48.72
N THR A 447 -1.25 30.35 49.70
CA THR A 447 -2.22 30.59 50.79
C THR A 447 -3.58 31.12 50.34
N THR A 448 -3.72 31.56 49.09
CA THR A 448 -4.94 32.12 48.50
C THR A 448 -5.66 31.18 47.53
N GLY A 449 -5.05 30.05 47.14
CA GLY A 449 -5.69 29.03 46.32
C GLY A 449 -4.76 28.28 45.37
N VAL A 450 -5.36 27.55 44.42
CA VAL A 450 -4.67 26.84 43.32
C VAL A 450 -4.82 27.65 42.04
N PHE A 451 -3.72 27.89 41.32
CA PHE A 451 -3.70 28.67 40.08
C PHE A 451 -3.04 27.90 38.95
N TYR A 452 -3.57 28.10 37.75
CA TYR A 452 -3.02 27.54 36.53
C TYR A 452 -1.73 28.27 36.11
N GLN A 453 -0.63 27.53 35.97
CA GLN A 453 0.70 28.06 35.58
C GLN A 453 1.03 27.87 34.10
N GLY A 454 0.28 27.03 33.38
CA GLY A 454 0.51 26.79 31.96
C GLY A 454 0.43 25.31 31.59
N LYS A 455 1.03 24.97 30.45
CA LYS A 455 1.09 23.60 29.93
C LYS A 455 2.52 23.10 29.94
N GLU A 456 2.72 21.89 30.41
CA GLU A 456 4.02 21.21 30.40
C GLU A 456 3.94 19.94 29.56
N TRP A 457 5.08 19.50 29.02
CA TRP A 457 5.16 18.29 28.21
C TRP A 457 5.78 17.15 28.99
N ASN A 458 5.05 16.04 29.12
CA ASN A 458 5.62 14.77 29.53
C ASN A 458 6.01 13.97 28.29
N ASN A 459 7.27 13.51 28.19
CA ASN A 459 7.77 12.79 27.04
C ASN A 459 8.14 11.36 27.43
N ARG A 460 7.75 10.38 26.61
CA ARG A 460 8.12 8.97 26.76
C ARG A 460 8.46 8.33 25.42
N ALA A 461 9.31 7.31 25.47
CA ALA A 461 9.70 6.53 24.30
C ALA A 461 9.36 5.05 24.51
N ILE A 462 8.76 4.44 23.49
CA ILE A 462 8.35 3.04 23.50
C ILE A 462 8.94 2.37 22.26
N SER A 463 9.77 1.35 22.42
CA SER A 463 10.40 0.64 21.31
C SER A 463 9.79 -0.74 21.12
N GLU A 464 9.48 -1.09 19.89
CA GLU A 464 8.87 -2.37 19.52
C GLU A 464 9.61 -2.99 18.34
N LEU A 465 10.00 -4.26 18.48
CA LEU A 465 10.40 -5.12 17.37
C LEU A 465 9.28 -6.11 17.11
N SER A 466 8.80 -6.17 15.87
CA SER A 466 7.75 -7.09 15.45
C SER A 466 8.14 -7.86 14.20
N TRP A 467 7.80 -9.15 14.19
CA TRP A 467 7.87 -10.00 13.02
C TRP A 467 6.46 -10.48 12.67
N GLU A 468 6.06 -10.26 11.43
CA GLU A 468 4.78 -10.71 10.90
C GLU A 468 5.04 -11.65 9.73
N LEU A 469 4.33 -12.76 9.69
CA LEU A 469 4.28 -13.66 8.55
C LEU A 469 2.83 -14.03 8.27
N GLY A 470 2.50 -14.28 7.01
CA GLY A 470 1.15 -14.64 6.65
C GLY A 470 1.01 -15.04 5.20
N ASP A 471 -0.21 -15.35 4.82
CA ASP A 471 -0.57 -15.81 3.50
C ASP A 471 -1.86 -15.12 3.05
N ARG A 472 -1.78 -14.44 1.91
CA ARG A 472 -2.88 -13.65 1.33
C ARG A 472 -3.68 -14.40 0.28
N ARG A 473 -3.51 -15.72 0.14
CA ARG A 473 -4.33 -16.56 -0.76
C ARG A 473 -5.82 -16.35 -0.48
N MET A 474 -6.62 -16.50 -1.53
CA MET A 474 -8.08 -16.36 -1.46
C MET A 474 -8.72 -17.41 -0.53
N LEU A 475 -8.15 -18.61 -0.53
CA LEU A 475 -8.58 -19.73 0.32
C LEU A 475 -7.76 -19.72 1.61
N ASN A 476 -8.49 -19.61 2.71
CA ASN A 476 -7.99 -19.74 4.07
C ASN A 476 -6.79 -18.83 4.44
N PRO A 477 -6.86 -17.50 4.22
CA PRO A 477 -5.76 -16.60 4.55
C PRO A 477 -5.51 -16.58 6.06
N PHE A 478 -4.24 -16.42 6.43
CA PHE A 478 -3.82 -16.31 7.83
C PHE A 478 -2.70 -15.28 8.01
N SER A 479 -2.55 -14.79 9.23
CA SER A 479 -1.39 -14.01 9.66
C SER A 479 -1.00 -14.37 11.08
N LEU A 480 0.30 -14.32 11.35
CA LEU A 480 0.91 -14.47 12.66
C LEU A 480 1.83 -13.28 12.89
N ARG A 481 1.56 -12.50 13.94
CA ARG A 481 2.38 -11.39 14.39
C ARG A 481 2.96 -11.71 15.75
N MET A 482 4.27 -11.61 15.88
CA MET A 482 4.98 -11.62 17.15
C MET A 482 5.60 -10.25 17.39
N ALA A 483 5.54 -9.76 18.62
CA ALA A 483 6.16 -8.49 18.98
C ALA A 483 6.76 -8.53 20.38
N ILE A 484 7.93 -7.91 20.51
CA ILE A 484 8.56 -7.58 21.80
C ILE A 484 8.61 -6.06 21.93
N GLU A 485 8.20 -5.55 23.08
CA GLU A 485 8.21 -4.13 23.39
C GLU A 485 8.98 -3.88 24.68
N HIS A 486 9.70 -2.75 24.69
CA HIS A 486 10.36 -2.21 25.87
C HIS A 486 10.00 -0.73 26.06
N GLN A 487 9.79 -0.35 27.32
CA GLN A 487 9.64 1.04 27.73
C GLN A 487 10.34 1.27 29.07
N ARG A 488 10.99 2.43 29.20
CA ARG A 488 11.49 3.00 30.46
C ARG A 488 10.81 4.35 30.70
N TYR A 489 10.37 4.61 31.93
CA TYR A 489 9.60 5.81 32.26
C TYR A 489 9.78 6.21 33.74
N ASP A 490 9.37 7.44 34.08
CA ASP A 490 9.35 7.97 35.44
C ASP A 490 8.17 7.43 36.26
N ASP A 491 8.41 7.06 37.52
CA ASP A 491 7.34 6.69 38.43
C ASP A 491 6.49 7.95 38.71
N PRO A 492 5.18 7.91 38.43
CA PRO A 492 4.29 9.06 38.54
C PRO A 492 4.04 9.51 39.98
N PHE A 493 4.40 8.69 40.97
CA PHE A 493 4.29 9.03 42.39
C PHE A 493 5.65 9.32 43.03
N GLU A 494 6.75 8.91 42.38
CA GLU A 494 8.11 8.98 42.93
C GLU A 494 9.06 9.51 41.86
N ALA A 495 9.23 10.84 41.80
CA ALA A 495 9.90 11.57 40.72
C ALA A 495 11.35 11.14 40.40
N ASP A 496 12.02 10.42 41.32
CA ASP A 496 13.40 9.94 41.16
C ASP A 496 13.51 8.45 40.81
N ILE A 497 12.39 7.73 40.73
CA ILE A 497 12.39 6.29 40.42
C ILE A 497 12.06 6.07 38.96
N LYS A 498 13.00 5.46 38.23
CA LYS A 498 12.76 4.96 36.88
C LYS A 498 12.20 3.54 36.94
N ARG A 499 11.15 3.30 36.16
CA ARG A 499 10.52 1.99 35.96
C ARG A 499 10.72 1.50 34.54
N SER A 500 10.67 0.19 34.36
CA SER A 500 10.79 -0.46 33.06
C SER A 500 9.89 -1.69 32.94
N TYR A 501 9.52 -1.99 31.70
CA TYR A 501 8.95 -3.30 31.37
C TYR A 501 9.50 -3.80 30.03
N VAL A 502 9.46 -5.13 29.89
CA VAL A 502 9.61 -5.84 28.63
C VAL A 502 8.41 -6.77 28.49
N ARG A 503 7.63 -6.59 27.43
CA ARG A 503 6.46 -7.44 27.14
C ARG A 503 6.57 -8.08 25.77
N ALA A 504 6.04 -9.29 25.66
CA ALA A 504 5.95 -10.04 24.42
C ALA A 504 4.48 -10.33 24.10
N SER A 505 4.16 -10.38 22.81
CA SER A 505 2.82 -10.70 22.34
C SER A 505 2.88 -11.55 21.07
N LEU A 506 1.86 -12.39 20.92
CA LEU A 506 1.59 -13.20 19.75
C LEU A 506 0.14 -12.99 19.37
N GLU A 507 -0.11 -12.68 18.09
CA GLU A 507 -1.44 -12.57 17.52
C GLU A 507 -1.53 -13.45 16.27
N TYR A 508 -2.47 -14.38 16.26
CA TYR A 508 -2.76 -15.25 15.12
C TYR A 508 -4.17 -14.95 14.62
N ASN A 509 -4.29 -14.62 13.33
CA ASN A 509 -5.56 -14.42 12.65
C ASN A 509 -5.70 -15.46 11.54
N MET A 510 -6.87 -16.06 11.43
CA MET A 510 -7.21 -17.00 10.36
C MET A 510 -8.63 -16.76 9.89
N SER A 511 -8.85 -16.77 8.58
CA SER A 511 -10.19 -16.82 7.99
C SER A 511 -10.34 -18.17 7.32
N TYR A 512 -11.34 -18.97 7.67
CA TYR A 512 -11.66 -20.24 7.02
C TYR A 512 -12.84 -20.03 6.06
N ALA A 513 -12.61 -20.21 4.76
CA ALA A 513 -13.62 -20.13 3.72
C ALA A 513 -14.48 -21.39 3.73
N TYR A 514 -15.77 -21.26 4.03
CA TYR A 514 -16.72 -22.38 3.98
C TYR A 514 -17.68 -22.29 2.77
N GLU A 515 -17.76 -21.12 2.14
CA GLU A 515 -18.46 -20.86 0.89
C GLU A 515 -17.76 -19.71 0.15
N LYS A 516 -17.96 -19.57 -1.16
CA LYS A 516 -17.37 -18.48 -1.94
C LYS A 516 -17.75 -17.12 -1.34
N GLY A 517 -16.74 -16.40 -0.82
CA GLY A 517 -16.92 -15.09 -0.22
C GLY A 517 -17.44 -15.10 1.23
N ARG A 518 -17.62 -16.26 1.86
CA ARG A 518 -18.06 -16.40 3.25
C ARG A 518 -17.04 -17.12 4.12
N TYR A 519 -16.76 -16.57 5.29
CA TYR A 519 -15.67 -16.99 6.14
C TYR A 519 -16.09 -17.15 7.61
N GLN A 520 -15.43 -18.09 8.29
CA GLN A 520 -15.32 -18.12 9.73
C GLN A 520 -14.00 -17.45 10.11
N TYR A 521 -14.03 -16.51 11.04
CA TYR A 521 -12.89 -15.73 11.47
C TYR A 521 -12.47 -16.16 12.87
N LEU A 522 -11.20 -16.47 13.03
CA LEU A 522 -10.54 -16.78 14.29
C LEU A 522 -9.43 -15.77 14.52
N ARG A 523 -9.41 -15.16 15.71
CA ARG A 523 -8.27 -14.43 16.25
C ARG A 523 -7.87 -15.04 17.58
N ILE A 524 -6.59 -15.30 17.76
CA ILE A 524 -5.98 -15.72 19.02
C ILE A 524 -4.95 -14.65 19.39
N PHE A 525 -5.01 -14.18 20.63
CA PHE A 525 -4.03 -13.26 21.20
C PHE A 525 -3.45 -13.84 22.48
N VAL A 526 -2.13 -13.77 22.61
CA VAL A 526 -1.39 -14.14 23.82
C VAL A 526 -0.42 -13.02 24.13
N GLY A 527 -0.46 -12.49 25.35
CA GLY A 527 0.42 -11.41 25.79
C GLY A 527 0.99 -11.68 27.16
N GLY A 528 2.28 -11.40 27.38
CA GLY A 528 2.93 -11.59 28.67
C GLY A 528 4.06 -10.61 28.92
N PHE A 529 4.33 -10.34 30.20
CA PHE A 529 5.49 -9.55 30.62
C PHE A 529 6.68 -10.47 30.92
N LEU A 530 7.79 -10.26 30.21
CA LEU A 530 9.08 -10.91 30.50
C LEU A 530 9.77 -10.22 31.69
N LYS A 531 9.56 -8.91 31.82
CA LYS A 531 9.98 -8.09 32.95
C LYS A 531 8.93 -7.01 33.20
N ASN A 532 8.56 -6.78 34.46
CA ASN A 532 7.69 -5.66 34.82
C ASN A 532 7.98 -5.18 36.25
N ASP A 533 8.60 -4.01 36.39
CA ASP A 533 8.95 -3.43 37.70
C ASP A 533 7.70 -3.01 38.52
N GLN A 534 6.52 -3.04 37.90
CA GLN A 534 5.24 -2.62 38.48
C GLN A 534 4.26 -3.79 38.65
N LYS A 535 4.75 -5.05 38.66
CA LYS A 535 3.89 -6.24 38.75
C LYS A 535 3.01 -6.26 40.00
N GLU A 536 3.50 -5.78 41.15
CA GLU A 536 2.85 -5.96 42.46
C GLU A 536 2.14 -4.69 43.02
N ARG A 537 2.16 -3.55 42.32
CA ARG A 537 1.53 -2.30 42.82
C ARG A 537 0.01 -2.25 42.58
N GLY A 538 -0.73 -1.37 43.26
CA GLY A 538 -2.20 -1.29 43.19
C GLY A 538 -2.79 -0.40 42.08
N TYR A 539 -1.99 0.25 41.24
CA TYR A 539 -2.45 1.20 40.21
C TYR A 539 -2.08 0.74 38.79
N ALA A 540 -2.89 1.09 37.79
CA ALA A 540 -2.77 0.54 36.44
C ALA A 540 -1.96 1.48 35.53
N TYR A 541 -0.83 0.97 35.03
CA TYR A 541 0.22 1.75 34.38
C TYR A 541 0.19 1.66 32.83
N PRO A 542 0.88 2.59 32.12
CA PRO A 542 1.13 2.47 30.68
C PRO A 542 1.76 1.11 30.34
N GLY A 543 1.29 0.46 29.26
CA GLY A 543 1.84 -0.84 28.81
C GLY A 543 1.08 -2.09 29.25
N ALA A 544 0.15 -2.00 30.21
CA ALA A 544 -0.70 -3.13 30.59
C ALA A 544 -1.52 -3.65 29.39
N PHE A 545 -1.67 -4.96 29.28
CA PHE A 545 -2.58 -5.56 28.30
C PHE A 545 -4.02 -5.30 28.72
N ASN A 546 -4.92 -5.10 27.75
CA ASN A 546 -6.31 -4.77 28.03
C ASN A 546 -7.25 -5.79 27.38
N LEU A 547 -8.31 -6.20 28.08
CA LEU A 547 -9.39 -7.02 27.52
C LEU A 547 -10.09 -6.28 26.38
N THR A 548 -10.35 -4.99 26.60
CA THR A 548 -10.92 -4.07 25.62
C THR A 548 -9.98 -2.88 25.44
N SER A 549 -9.58 -2.59 24.20
CA SER A 549 -8.84 -1.36 23.88
C SER A 549 -9.82 -0.21 23.66
N GLN A 550 -9.62 0.88 24.40
CA GLN A 550 -10.39 2.12 24.38
C GLN A 550 -9.44 3.32 24.40
N GLY A 551 -9.94 4.52 24.09
CA GLY A 551 -9.08 5.70 23.99
C GLY A 551 -8.21 5.97 25.23
N PHE A 552 -8.77 5.80 26.42
CA PHE A 552 -8.10 6.13 27.68
C PHE A 552 -7.02 5.11 28.07
N ASN A 553 -7.00 3.93 27.44
CA ASN A 553 -5.97 2.90 27.66
C ASN A 553 -5.03 2.70 26.45
N ASP A 554 -5.20 3.48 25.37
CA ASP A 554 -4.28 3.55 24.23
C ASP A 554 -3.03 4.37 24.58
N TYR A 555 -2.16 3.78 25.39
CA TYR A 555 -0.93 4.43 25.89
C TYR A 555 0.10 4.76 24.80
N ARG A 556 0.01 4.14 23.61
CA ARG A 556 0.89 4.39 22.45
C ARG A 556 0.33 5.45 21.50
N TYR A 557 -0.94 5.83 21.66
CA TYR A 557 -1.65 6.69 20.73
C TYR A 557 -1.63 6.12 19.30
N ASP A 558 -1.70 4.79 19.17
CA ASP A 558 -1.62 4.07 17.89
C ASP A 558 -2.91 4.27 17.07
N ASP A 559 -4.07 4.41 17.71
CA ASP A 559 -5.37 4.52 17.03
C ASP A 559 -5.94 5.94 17.08
N LEU A 560 -6.98 6.20 16.29
CA LEU A 560 -7.73 7.46 16.29
C LEU A 560 -9.04 7.27 17.05
N TYR A 561 -9.28 8.11 18.06
CA TYR A 561 -10.51 8.09 18.86
C TYR A 561 -11.22 9.43 18.76
N PHE A 562 -12.54 9.40 18.56
CA PHE A 562 -13.37 10.61 18.60
C PHE A 562 -13.39 11.24 20.00
N GLY A 563 -13.32 10.42 21.05
CA GLY A 563 -13.23 10.85 22.43
C GLY A 563 -12.19 10.04 23.20
N ARG A 564 -10.91 10.34 23.01
CA ARG A 564 -9.79 9.57 23.58
C ARG A 564 -9.88 9.43 25.10
N THR A 565 -10.12 10.51 25.84
CA THR A 565 -10.19 10.50 27.31
C THR A 565 -11.60 10.24 27.84
N GLU A 566 -12.56 9.93 26.98
CA GLU A 566 -13.94 9.68 27.38
C GLU A 566 -14.10 8.33 28.06
N THR A 567 -14.62 8.36 29.27
CA THR A 567 -14.98 7.16 30.05
C THR A 567 -16.48 6.91 30.04
N THR A 568 -17.30 7.97 29.91
CA THR A 568 -18.77 7.91 29.86
C THR A 568 -19.33 8.45 28.53
N GLY A 569 -20.63 8.22 28.30
CA GLY A 569 -21.32 8.70 27.10
C GLY A 569 -21.07 7.84 25.84
N PHE A 570 -21.58 8.32 24.71
CA PHE A 570 -21.51 7.59 23.43
C PHE A 570 -20.07 7.41 22.96
N LEU A 571 -19.23 8.45 23.00
CA LEU A 571 -17.85 8.36 22.49
C LEU A 571 -16.97 7.38 23.27
N SER A 572 -17.29 7.11 24.55
CA SER A 572 -16.59 6.08 25.32
C SER A 572 -17.00 4.65 24.94
N GLN A 573 -17.92 4.46 24.00
CA GLN A 573 -18.24 3.16 23.41
C GLN A 573 -17.31 2.77 22.26
N GLN A 574 -16.44 3.70 21.83
CA GLN A 574 -15.46 3.40 20.80
C GLN A 574 -14.41 2.42 21.32
N ILE A 575 -14.22 1.33 20.59
CA ILE A 575 -13.24 0.28 20.89
C ILE A 575 -12.34 0.00 19.68
N MET A 576 -11.17 -0.57 19.96
CA MET A 576 -10.28 -1.14 18.95
C MET A 576 -10.03 -2.63 19.23
N LEU A 577 -9.89 -3.43 18.17
CA LEU A 577 -9.67 -4.88 18.27
C LEU A 577 -8.18 -5.18 18.45
N LYS A 578 -7.65 -4.83 19.63
CA LYS A 578 -6.26 -5.08 20.07
C LYS A 578 -6.25 -5.84 21.39
N ASP A 579 -5.09 -6.41 21.73
CA ASP A 579 -4.91 -7.21 22.94
C ASP A 579 -6.03 -8.27 23.08
N GLY A 580 -6.87 -8.18 24.11
CA GLY A 580 -7.99 -9.11 24.32
C GLY A 580 -9.09 -9.06 23.27
N GLY A 581 -9.21 -7.97 22.52
CA GLY A 581 -10.15 -7.85 21.39
C GLY A 581 -11.63 -8.00 21.75
N MET A 582 -11.98 -7.85 23.03
CA MET A 582 -13.36 -7.97 23.49
C MET A 582 -14.20 -6.81 22.98
N LYS A 583 -15.35 -7.12 22.39
CA LYS A 583 -16.29 -6.14 21.81
C LYS A 583 -17.25 -5.56 22.85
N ILE A 584 -16.71 -5.12 23.98
CA ILE A 584 -17.50 -4.54 25.08
C ILE A 584 -16.77 -3.35 25.67
N PRO A 585 -17.40 -2.18 25.73
CA PRO A 585 -16.79 -1.02 26.34
C PRO A 585 -16.89 -1.13 27.86
N LEU A 586 -15.77 -0.98 28.56
CA LEU A 586 -15.67 -1.13 30.02
C LEU A 586 -15.93 0.18 30.75
N GLY A 587 -15.72 1.33 30.10
CA GLY A 587 -16.22 2.65 30.53
C GLY A 587 -15.62 3.20 31.82
N SER A 588 -14.53 2.63 32.32
CA SER A 588 -13.86 3.16 33.50
C SER A 588 -12.34 2.94 33.46
N PRO A 589 -11.53 3.89 33.97
CA PRO A 589 -10.10 3.70 34.20
C PRO A 589 -9.77 2.70 35.31
N GLN A 590 -10.78 2.24 36.07
CA GLN A 590 -10.61 1.22 37.12
C GLN A 590 -9.92 -0.03 36.54
N GLN A 591 -9.09 -0.70 37.35
CA GLN A 591 -8.11 -1.69 36.89
C GLN A 591 -8.69 -2.96 36.21
N GLU A 592 -10.01 -3.14 36.24
CA GLU A 592 -10.64 -4.39 35.78
C GLU A 592 -10.51 -4.57 34.28
N GLY A 593 -10.23 -5.81 33.86
CA GLY A 593 -9.91 -6.14 32.48
C GLY A 593 -8.54 -5.64 32.00
N ARG A 594 -7.61 -5.30 32.90
CA ARG A 594 -6.21 -4.99 32.57
C ARG A 594 -5.27 -6.02 33.20
N SER A 595 -4.25 -6.45 32.46
CA SER A 595 -3.25 -7.41 32.92
C SER A 595 -1.83 -6.84 32.85
N ARG A 596 -1.08 -7.08 33.93
CA ARG A 596 0.34 -6.71 34.10
C ARG A 596 1.26 -7.92 34.13
N ASN A 597 0.70 -9.11 33.97
CA ASN A 597 1.45 -10.34 33.93
C ASN A 597 1.19 -11.07 32.61
N PHE A 598 -0.03 -11.55 32.40
CA PHE A 598 -0.36 -12.38 31.25
C PHE A 598 -1.83 -12.27 30.84
N ILE A 599 -2.11 -12.45 29.54
CA ILE A 599 -3.45 -12.46 28.94
C ILE A 599 -3.50 -13.47 27.80
N VAL A 600 -4.65 -14.13 27.64
CA VAL A 600 -5.01 -14.93 26.46
C VAL A 600 -6.41 -14.55 26.04
N ALA A 601 -6.63 -14.38 24.75
CA ALA A 601 -7.96 -14.17 24.20
C ALA A 601 -8.17 -14.93 22.90
N ILE A 602 -9.41 -15.35 22.68
CA ILE A 602 -9.89 -15.95 21.45
C ILE A 602 -11.14 -15.17 21.04
N ASN A 603 -11.14 -14.67 19.80
CA ASN A 603 -12.28 -13.99 19.21
C ASN A 603 -12.73 -14.78 17.98
N LEU A 604 -14.00 -15.17 17.98
CA LEU A 604 -14.66 -15.89 16.90
C LEU A 604 -15.72 -15.01 16.27
N LYS A 605 -15.86 -15.09 14.96
CA LYS A 605 -16.94 -14.45 14.20
C LYS A 605 -17.21 -15.26 12.94
N ALA A 606 -18.43 -15.24 12.40
CA ALA A 606 -18.73 -15.90 11.13
C ALA A 606 -19.60 -15.03 10.24
N ASP A 607 -19.41 -15.15 8.92
CA ASP A 607 -20.44 -14.75 7.96
C ASP A 607 -21.67 -15.65 8.11
N LEU A 608 -22.86 -15.10 7.85
CA LEU A 608 -24.08 -15.91 7.78
C LEU A 608 -24.07 -16.75 6.50
N PRO A 609 -24.65 -17.97 6.51
CA PRO A 609 -24.69 -18.84 5.34
C PRO A 609 -25.62 -18.33 4.23
N GLN A 610 -26.51 -17.38 4.53
CA GLN A 610 -27.42 -16.78 3.58
C GLN A 610 -27.48 -15.27 3.82
N ASP A 611 -27.73 -14.51 2.75
CA ASP A 611 -27.89 -13.07 2.84
C ASP A 611 -29.25 -12.73 3.48
N LEU A 612 -29.23 -11.80 4.43
CA LEU A 612 -30.46 -11.29 5.02
C LEU A 612 -31.17 -10.31 4.07
N PRO A 613 -32.49 -10.11 4.23
CA PRO A 613 -33.19 -8.98 3.63
C PRO A 613 -32.41 -7.68 3.93
N LEU A 614 -32.27 -6.80 2.93
CA LEU A 614 -31.48 -5.55 2.98
C LEU A 614 -29.94 -5.72 2.91
N LYS A 615 -29.41 -6.94 2.72
CA LYS A 615 -27.96 -7.21 2.55
C LYS A 615 -27.07 -6.63 3.66
N LEU A 616 -27.58 -6.59 4.89
CA LEU A 616 -26.81 -6.11 6.04
C LEU A 616 -25.66 -7.09 6.35
N PRO A 617 -24.43 -6.61 6.59
CA PRO A 617 -23.27 -7.46 6.89
C PRO A 617 -23.28 -7.92 8.35
N LEU A 618 -24.33 -8.64 8.74
CA LEU A 618 -24.54 -9.17 10.09
C LEU A 618 -23.66 -10.39 10.31
N LYS A 619 -22.95 -10.43 11.44
CA LYS A 619 -22.06 -11.53 11.82
C LYS A 619 -22.27 -11.89 13.30
N PRO A 620 -22.65 -13.14 13.64
CA PRO A 620 -22.54 -13.58 15.03
C PRO A 620 -21.07 -13.61 15.46
N TYR A 621 -20.81 -13.23 16.71
CA TYR A 621 -19.47 -13.28 17.30
C TYR A 621 -19.50 -13.88 18.71
N PHE A 622 -18.36 -14.42 19.12
CA PHE A 622 -18.10 -14.89 20.47
C PHE A 622 -16.66 -14.57 20.85
N ASP A 623 -16.47 -13.88 21.98
CA ASP A 623 -15.16 -13.55 22.52
C ASP A 623 -14.98 -14.23 23.87
N ILE A 624 -13.80 -14.78 24.12
CA ILE A 624 -13.40 -15.32 25.41
C ILE A 624 -11.97 -14.86 25.71
N ALA A 625 -11.72 -14.44 26.94
CA ALA A 625 -10.43 -13.98 27.37
C ALA A 625 -10.18 -14.35 28.83
N TRP A 626 -8.96 -14.75 29.12
CA TRP A 626 -8.47 -14.96 30.48
C TRP A 626 -7.29 -14.01 30.71
N TYR A 627 -7.24 -13.40 31.87
CA TYR A 627 -6.15 -12.48 32.21
C TYR A 627 -5.73 -12.63 33.67
N ASP A 628 -4.43 -12.56 33.90
CA ASP A 628 -3.88 -12.59 35.25
C ASP A 628 -3.77 -11.18 35.83
N ASP A 629 -4.66 -10.91 36.78
CA ASP A 629 -4.74 -9.66 37.51
C ASP A 629 -3.82 -9.73 38.75
N ALA A 630 -2.58 -9.27 38.62
CA ALA A 630 -1.61 -9.21 39.72
C ALA A 630 -1.95 -8.15 40.79
N ARG A 631 -3.23 -7.95 41.14
CA ARG A 631 -3.67 -7.17 42.29
C ARG A 631 -3.25 -7.88 43.58
N THR A 632 -2.44 -7.21 44.40
CA THR A 632 -2.28 -7.49 45.84
C THR A 632 -3.52 -7.11 46.67
N ILE A 633 -4.56 -6.52 46.06
CA ILE A 633 -5.80 -6.07 46.74
C ILE A 633 -6.88 -7.17 46.83
N SER A 634 -6.66 -8.35 46.22
CA SER A 634 -7.47 -9.53 46.55
C SER A 634 -6.68 -10.81 46.29
N SER A 635 -5.94 -11.27 47.30
CA SER A 635 -5.64 -12.68 47.43
C SER A 635 -6.96 -13.48 47.37
N GLY A 636 -7.14 -14.32 46.33
CA GLY A 636 -8.28 -15.25 46.25
C GLY A 636 -9.29 -15.10 45.10
N LEU A 637 -8.96 -14.40 44.00
CA LEU A 637 -9.74 -14.52 42.75
C LEU A 637 -9.56 -15.93 42.17
N SER A 638 -10.67 -16.60 41.86
CA SER A 638 -10.65 -17.89 41.18
C SER A 638 -10.38 -17.72 39.69
N PHE A 639 -10.00 -18.80 39.01
CA PHE A 639 -9.91 -18.82 37.54
C PHE A 639 -11.20 -18.31 36.87
N ASN A 640 -12.36 -18.61 37.45
CA ASN A 640 -13.66 -18.17 36.93
C ASN A 640 -13.89 -16.66 37.06
N ASP A 641 -13.28 -15.99 38.04
CA ASP A 641 -13.36 -14.54 38.19
C ASP A 641 -12.48 -13.81 37.15
N GLN A 642 -11.43 -14.49 36.69
CA GLN A 642 -10.47 -14.00 35.69
C GLN A 642 -10.84 -14.38 34.23
N LEU A 643 -11.77 -15.32 34.05
CA LEU A 643 -12.27 -15.75 32.75
C LEU A 643 -13.50 -14.94 32.32
N TRP A 644 -13.35 -14.17 31.25
CA TRP A 644 -14.36 -13.29 30.70
C TRP A 644 -14.80 -13.81 29.33
N TRP A 645 -16.11 -13.78 29.08
CA TRP A 645 -16.64 -14.16 27.76
C TRP A 645 -17.88 -13.36 27.42
N GLN A 646 -18.13 -13.24 26.12
CA GLN A 646 -19.31 -12.59 25.58
C GLN A 646 -19.67 -13.14 24.20
N GLY A 647 -20.95 -13.01 23.85
CA GLY A 647 -21.45 -13.34 22.53
C GLY A 647 -22.50 -12.33 22.09
N GLY A 648 -22.59 -12.12 20.79
CA GLY A 648 -23.48 -11.11 20.25
C GLY A 648 -23.53 -11.08 18.73
N LEU A 649 -24.06 -9.98 18.21
CA LEU A 649 -24.15 -9.71 16.79
C LEU A 649 -23.28 -8.49 16.44
N ALA A 650 -22.61 -8.55 15.30
CA ALA A 650 -21.81 -7.46 14.77
C ALA A 650 -22.35 -7.03 13.41
N LEU A 651 -22.39 -5.71 13.16
CA LEU A 651 -22.52 -5.14 11.83
C LEU A 651 -21.15 -4.58 11.43
N GLU A 652 -20.55 -5.10 10.38
CA GLU A 652 -19.23 -4.65 9.93
C GLU A 652 -19.20 -4.24 8.47
N PHE A 653 -18.78 -3.00 8.23
CA PHE A 653 -18.70 -2.39 6.91
C PHE A 653 -17.24 -2.20 6.49
N GLY A 654 -16.99 -2.21 5.18
CA GLY A 654 -15.67 -1.92 4.61
C GLY A 654 -14.56 -2.84 5.13
N LYS A 655 -14.79 -4.17 5.14
CA LYS A 655 -13.85 -5.16 5.70
C LYS A 655 -13.52 -4.94 7.19
N GLY A 656 -14.51 -4.48 7.96
CA GLY A 656 -14.36 -4.22 9.40
C GLY A 656 -13.61 -2.91 9.71
N ALA A 657 -13.69 -1.93 8.80
CA ALA A 657 -13.26 -0.55 9.04
C ALA A 657 -14.26 0.19 9.93
N VAL A 658 -15.56 -0.12 9.81
CA VAL A 658 -16.59 0.36 10.73
C VAL A 658 -17.32 -0.85 11.29
N GLY A 659 -17.34 -0.99 12.61
CA GLY A 659 -18.01 -2.07 13.32
C GLY A 659 -19.00 -1.52 14.35
N ILE A 660 -20.17 -2.15 14.47
CA ILE A 660 -21.13 -1.94 15.56
C ILE A 660 -21.40 -3.29 16.20
N TYR A 661 -21.25 -3.37 17.52
CA TYR A 661 -21.26 -4.62 18.27
C TYR A 661 -22.36 -4.61 19.32
N PHE A 662 -23.27 -5.57 19.21
CA PHE A 662 -24.43 -5.75 20.07
C PHE A 662 -24.18 -6.94 21.01
N PRO A 663 -23.67 -6.72 22.24
CA PRO A 663 -23.43 -7.81 23.19
C PRO A 663 -24.76 -8.32 23.75
N VAL A 664 -25.08 -9.58 23.48
CA VAL A 664 -26.35 -10.22 23.89
C VAL A 664 -26.16 -11.04 25.17
N VAL A 665 -25.08 -11.82 25.22
CA VAL A 665 -24.74 -12.71 26.34
C VAL A 665 -23.33 -12.41 26.82
N ASN A 666 -23.09 -12.58 28.12
CA ASN A 666 -21.78 -12.35 28.74
C ASN A 666 -21.64 -13.06 30.09
N SER A 667 -20.40 -13.17 30.56
CA SER A 667 -20.06 -13.76 31.86
C SER A 667 -20.63 -12.95 33.03
N LYS A 668 -20.86 -13.62 34.18
CA LYS A 668 -21.39 -12.99 35.40
C LYS A 668 -20.53 -11.82 35.90
N ASN A 669 -19.21 -11.91 35.70
CA ASN A 669 -18.24 -10.89 36.09
C ASN A 669 -18.52 -9.52 35.44
N LEU A 670 -19.20 -9.49 34.28
CA LEU A 670 -19.63 -8.26 33.60
C LEU A 670 -20.93 -7.67 34.16
N ARG A 671 -21.84 -8.51 34.68
CA ARG A 671 -23.17 -8.12 35.19
C ARG A 671 -23.22 -7.89 36.71
N GLY A 672 -22.17 -8.28 37.43
CA GLY A 672 -22.11 -8.25 38.89
C GLY A 672 -22.47 -9.58 39.54
N GLY A 673 -21.79 -9.89 40.64
CA GLY A 673 -22.02 -11.05 41.51
C GLY A 673 -21.50 -10.77 42.94
N ASP A 674 -21.67 -11.70 43.87
CA ASP A 674 -21.51 -11.48 45.34
C ASP A 674 -20.11 -11.00 45.81
N LYS A 675 -19.08 -10.97 44.95
CA LYS A 675 -17.70 -10.56 45.31
C LYS A 675 -17.12 -9.38 44.49
N LEU A 676 -17.79 -8.96 43.42
CA LEU A 676 -17.37 -7.85 42.55
C LEU A 676 -18.60 -7.00 42.21
N ALA A 677 -18.55 -5.70 42.49
CA ALA A 677 -19.58 -4.78 42.03
C ALA A 677 -19.70 -4.91 40.50
N GLY A 678 -20.93 -5.02 39.97
CA GLY A 678 -21.13 -5.19 38.53
C GLY A 678 -20.48 -4.07 37.74
N LEU A 679 -19.57 -4.41 36.82
CA LEU A 679 -18.84 -3.42 36.04
C LEU A 679 -19.79 -2.51 35.24
N TYR A 680 -20.93 -3.03 34.79
CA TYR A 680 -21.96 -2.21 34.14
C TYR A 680 -22.55 -1.14 35.06
N ASP A 681 -22.75 -1.44 36.34
CA ASP A 681 -23.30 -0.47 37.28
C ASP A 681 -22.21 0.54 37.69
N ALA A 682 -20.98 0.07 37.94
CA ALA A 682 -19.83 0.92 38.27
C ALA A 682 -19.39 1.86 37.14
N SER A 683 -19.61 1.47 35.88
CA SER A 683 -19.27 2.26 34.68
C SER A 683 -20.45 3.04 34.09
N GLY A 684 -21.62 3.04 34.75
CA GLY A 684 -22.82 3.76 34.29
C GLY A 684 -23.44 3.19 33.01
N ARG A 685 -23.22 1.90 32.71
CA ARG A 685 -23.73 1.12 31.55
C ARG A 685 -24.87 0.17 31.94
N ASP A 686 -25.74 0.65 32.80
CA ASP A 686 -26.97 0.03 33.29
C ASP A 686 -27.93 -0.44 32.18
N THR A 687 -28.00 0.27 31.05
CA THR A 687 -28.91 -0.03 29.93
C THR A 687 -28.23 -0.72 28.75
N PHE A 688 -28.99 -1.51 27.98
CA PHE A 688 -28.49 -2.22 26.79
C PHE A 688 -27.80 -1.29 25.78
N TRP A 689 -28.40 -0.13 25.50
CA TRP A 689 -27.86 0.86 24.54
C TRP A 689 -26.49 1.40 24.96
N LYS A 690 -26.23 1.53 26.27
CA LYS A 690 -24.93 1.97 26.79
C LYS A 690 -23.84 0.89 26.69
N ARG A 691 -24.21 -0.36 26.38
CA ARG A 691 -23.29 -1.51 26.22
C ARG A 691 -22.90 -1.78 24.77
N ILE A 692 -23.61 -1.19 23.81
CA ILE A 692 -23.23 -1.28 22.39
C ILE A 692 -21.86 -0.64 22.22
N ALA A 693 -20.97 -1.36 21.53
CA ALA A 693 -19.64 -0.86 21.18
C ALA A 693 -19.62 -0.48 19.70
N PHE A 694 -18.73 0.43 19.32
CA PHE A 694 -18.43 0.66 17.91
C PHE A 694 -16.93 0.78 17.68
N SER A 695 -16.48 0.47 16.47
CA SER A 695 -15.10 0.65 16.04
C SER A 695 -15.08 1.44 14.74
N VAL A 696 -14.09 2.32 14.61
CA VAL A 696 -13.83 3.09 13.40
C VAL A 696 -12.32 3.09 13.16
N ASP A 697 -11.88 2.20 12.27
CA ASP A 697 -10.50 2.03 11.86
C ASP A 697 -10.37 2.41 10.37
N LEU A 698 -10.34 3.71 10.12
CA LEU A 698 -10.20 4.27 8.77
C LEU A 698 -8.84 3.93 8.13
N MET A 699 -7.84 3.52 8.92
CA MET A 699 -6.54 3.11 8.39
C MET A 699 -6.66 1.85 7.51
N LYS A 700 -7.67 1.00 7.75
CA LYS A 700 -8.00 -0.15 6.88
C LYS A 700 -8.52 0.24 5.49
N LEU A 701 -9.03 1.46 5.36
CA LEU A 701 -9.54 2.01 4.10
C LEU A 701 -8.56 2.97 3.45
N ASN A 702 -7.33 3.06 3.96
CA ASN A 702 -6.33 3.95 3.41
C ASN A 702 -6.01 3.56 1.95
N PRO A 703 -6.38 4.40 0.96
CA PRO A 703 -6.20 4.06 -0.45
C PRO A 703 -4.73 3.84 -0.80
N TRP A 704 -3.80 4.47 -0.09
CA TRP A 704 -2.37 4.31 -0.29
C TRP A 704 -1.87 2.91 0.08
N ASP A 705 -2.40 2.35 1.16
CA ASP A 705 -2.00 1.01 1.62
C ASP A 705 -2.74 -0.09 0.81
N LEU A 706 -3.88 0.24 0.16
CA LEU A 706 -4.56 -0.64 -0.81
C LEU A 706 -3.76 -0.83 -2.11
N ILE A 707 -3.13 0.24 -2.62
CA ILE A 707 -2.31 0.20 -3.85
C ILE A 707 -1.10 -0.73 -3.67
N ASP A 708 -0.46 -0.73 -2.50
CA ASP A 708 0.63 -1.66 -2.21
C ASP A 708 0.19 -3.13 -2.25
N GLY A 709 -1.08 -3.41 -1.96
CA GLY A 709 -1.68 -4.74 -1.97
C GLY A 709 -2.14 -5.25 -3.35
N LEU A 710 -2.24 -4.38 -4.36
CA LEU A 710 -2.66 -4.74 -5.73
C LEU A 710 -1.60 -5.54 -6.51
N SER A 711 -0.38 -5.66 -5.99
CA SER A 711 0.73 -6.37 -6.67
C SER A 711 0.73 -7.89 -6.46
N LEU A 712 -0.40 -8.49 -6.05
CA LEU A 712 -0.53 -9.91 -5.67
C LEU A 712 -1.49 -10.64 -6.60
#